data_AF-A0A059JDJ8-F1
#
_entry.id   AF-A0A059JDJ8-F1
#
_cell.length_a   1.000
_cell.length_b   1.000
_cell.length_c   1.000
_cell.angle_alpha   90.00
_cell.angle_beta   90.00
_cell.angle_gamma   90.00
#
_symmetry.space_group_name_H-M   'P 1'
#
loop_
_entity.id
_entity.type
_entity.pdbx_description
1 polymer ?
#
loop_
_entity_poly.entity_id
_entity_poly.type
_entity_poly.pdbx_seq_one_letter_code
_entity_poly.pdbx_strand_id
1 'polypeptide(L)'
;MSSSGAPYCIICGALIHNRTRRNEWPGQYRAVRAASLDEEPFLTGVARFVHGERLLRAPSNPYERYENDRYTNETKSDEFPSQGRTSEDHPLPGFVFHDACWGILKALVHPQEISIPRLYDLCLSFPSQEYGLLTWGHGYESSGSDAEIVTHHRSTYQQSFFLRDPLDIPELQEALDEAEKERSSENTAERNTITERADCDKFYSLPFEIREDIQCMLSLRDVFNLRIASRSFGSMPLSQHFWRSRFLPYFERGFIFEALRPQLDKATSGATIHHNWKALYEKTNPNLKHFEAIRNRRRIWECNKSLAALLISQPQLEDGGAYSMEEHNHVLWRTAAAKPLEPPRTQPGRGRFPGSAPLPPPSIVKEYAIRVPMQVSHVGVSLVCFGGNTYVSGIRIDTPDEKEVRLGYIRPDNEVILDISQKGAESNSHPLTGFAICADPGGIRGIRAATADGTLSNWAGDHHDVPSTLRLCLNERVTHIKAKFDAFRLISLSVPEEEQIHSQNPPCLSPRKATLWYPHIPSEQQSLHELDFVYQDEPQPFLLNYQQPHILLMFGGEKGSYLPYLTKISVSTLAGILTWIDFHYECEGAPISCLPVYQGREKHGNQSKIQFNIDGPGGERVTGFRVKDKQWRTPKNEPISFSIATLEVTTNRGRSFTFDANVLPKIRLPLGHGQQKKKKLDIEPGSTITGIYVTHEPPNGLTGLGIVSEKVGV
;
A
#
# COMPACT_ATOMS: atom_id res chain seq x y z
N MET A 1 13.92 25.01 15.30
CA MET A 1 15.22 24.39 14.98
C MET A 1 14.96 23.12 14.18
N SER A 2 15.46 23.06 12.95
CA SER A 2 15.17 22.00 11.98
C SER A 2 15.61 20.63 12.48
N SER A 3 14.75 19.62 12.29
CA SER A 3 15.02 18.18 12.44
C SER A 3 15.98 17.63 11.38
N SER A 4 16.82 18.50 10.77
CA SER A 4 17.73 18.13 9.71
C SER A 4 18.80 17.19 10.25
N GLY A 5 18.62 15.87 10.05
CA GLY A 5 19.64 14.86 10.35
C GLY A 5 19.15 13.64 11.13
N ALA A 6 18.06 13.69 11.89
CA ALA A 6 17.60 12.56 12.69
C ALA A 6 16.88 11.48 11.85
N PRO A 7 17.18 10.18 12.02
CA PRO A 7 16.48 9.10 11.34
C PRO A 7 15.15 8.76 12.04
N TYR A 8 14.27 8.04 11.34
CA TYR A 8 13.02 7.53 11.89
C TYR A 8 13.19 6.07 12.31
N CYS A 9 12.56 5.71 13.43
CA CYS A 9 12.42 4.32 13.84
C CYS A 9 11.47 3.59 12.89
N ILE A 10 11.95 2.53 12.22
CA ILE A 10 11.15 1.74 11.28
C ILE A 10 9.99 0.99 11.96
N ILE A 11 10.02 0.83 13.28
CA ILE A 11 8.99 0.08 14.03
C ILE A 11 7.85 1.01 14.47
N CYS A 12 8.16 2.22 14.94
CA CYS A 12 7.16 3.11 15.52
C CYS A 12 6.92 4.40 14.71
N GLY A 13 7.70 4.67 13.66
CA GLY A 13 7.60 5.87 12.85
C GLY A 13 7.98 7.17 13.58
N ALA A 14 8.51 7.08 14.81
CA ALA A 14 8.95 8.26 15.57
C ALA A 14 10.43 8.58 15.30
N LEU A 15 10.80 9.85 15.48
CA LEU A 15 12.18 10.28 15.31
C LEU A 15 13.07 9.70 16.40
N ILE A 16 14.26 9.25 16.02
CA ILE A 16 15.31 8.90 16.96
C ILE A 16 16.07 10.19 17.27
N HIS A 17 15.92 10.70 18.49
CA HIS A 17 16.51 11.98 18.88
C HIS A 17 16.82 12.04 20.38
N ASN A 18 17.82 12.85 20.74
CA ASN A 18 18.22 13.06 22.13
C ASN A 18 17.90 14.51 22.60
N ARG A 19 16.65 14.96 22.40
CA ARG A 19 16.23 16.36 22.70
C ARG A 19 15.95 16.64 24.17
N THR A 20 15.62 15.62 24.97
CA THR A 20 15.16 15.78 26.35
C THR A 20 16.10 15.09 27.32
N ARG A 21 16.68 15.83 28.28
CA ARG A 21 17.50 15.25 29.36
C ARG A 21 16.74 14.29 30.31
N ARG A 22 15.40 14.30 30.28
CA ARG A 22 14.55 13.50 31.19
C ARG A 22 14.13 12.13 30.63
N ASN A 23 14.11 11.95 29.32
CA ASN A 23 13.71 10.69 28.67
C ASN A 23 14.85 10.22 27.77
N GLU A 24 15.48 9.10 28.12
CA GLU A 24 16.64 8.59 27.39
C GLU A 24 16.25 7.67 26.23
N TRP A 25 15.14 6.94 26.35
CA TRP A 25 14.68 5.96 25.37
C TRP A 25 14.53 6.49 23.93
N PRO A 26 14.07 7.75 23.66
CA PRO A 26 13.90 8.22 22.28
C PRO A 26 15.22 8.40 21.54
N GLY A 27 16.33 8.48 22.27
CA GLY A 27 17.69 8.58 21.73
C GLY A 27 18.43 7.24 21.69
N GLN A 28 17.93 6.21 22.37
CA GLN A 28 18.52 4.87 22.36
C GLN A 28 18.01 4.07 21.17
N TYR A 29 18.94 3.53 20.36
CA TYR A 29 18.58 2.82 19.14
C TYR A 29 19.48 1.62 18.88
N ARG A 30 18.95 0.71 18.06
CA ARG A 30 19.65 -0.38 17.40
C ARG A 30 19.44 -0.27 15.89
N ALA A 31 20.18 -1.05 15.14
CA ALA A 31 19.96 -1.19 13.72
C ALA A 31 20.11 -2.66 13.28
N VAL A 32 19.45 -3.00 12.17
CA VAL A 32 19.86 -4.14 11.36
C VAL A 32 20.62 -3.61 10.15
N ARG A 33 21.80 -4.16 9.90
CA ARG A 33 22.66 -3.77 8.78
C ARG A 33 23.52 -4.93 8.28
N ALA A 34 23.95 -4.84 7.03
CA ALA A 34 25.04 -5.64 6.49
C ALA A 34 26.32 -4.78 6.38
N ALA A 35 27.48 -5.40 6.61
CA ALA A 35 28.77 -4.73 6.46
C ALA A 35 29.22 -4.68 4.99
N SER A 36 28.97 -5.75 4.24
CA SER A 36 29.25 -5.89 2.81
C SER A 36 28.11 -6.65 2.12
N LEU A 37 28.11 -6.72 0.78
CA LEU A 37 27.06 -7.40 0.00
C LEU A 37 27.07 -8.93 0.20
N ASP A 38 28.24 -9.48 0.56
CA ASP A 38 28.45 -10.93 0.71
C ASP A 38 28.33 -11.40 2.17
N GLU A 39 28.17 -10.48 3.11
CA GLU A 39 28.00 -10.78 4.53
C GLU A 39 26.53 -10.79 4.95
N GLU A 40 26.18 -11.74 5.82
CA GLU A 40 24.84 -11.77 6.39
C GLU A 40 24.57 -10.51 7.24
N PRO A 41 23.37 -9.94 7.15
CA PRO A 41 22.99 -8.81 7.99
C PRO A 41 22.90 -9.24 9.45
N PHE A 42 23.31 -8.33 10.34
CA PHE A 42 23.36 -8.55 11.78
C PHE A 42 22.64 -7.44 12.55
N LEU A 43 22.29 -7.76 13.80
CA LEU A 43 21.72 -6.81 14.75
C LEU A 43 22.84 -6.10 15.52
N THR A 44 22.80 -4.77 15.57
CA THR A 44 23.76 -4.00 16.36
C THR A 44 23.42 -4.01 17.86
N GLY A 45 24.41 -3.67 18.68
CA GLY A 45 24.24 -3.26 20.07
C GLY A 45 23.44 -1.97 20.21
N VAL A 46 23.29 -1.51 21.45
CA VAL A 46 22.54 -0.28 21.76
C VAL A 46 23.44 0.93 21.63
N ALA A 47 23.06 1.86 20.77
CA ALA A 47 23.71 3.14 20.59
C ALA A 47 22.85 4.30 21.12
N ARG A 48 23.48 5.46 21.31
CA ARG A 48 22.81 6.72 21.64
C ARG A 48 22.98 7.71 20.50
N PHE A 49 21.87 8.28 20.02
CA PHE A 49 21.90 9.19 18.89
C PHE A 49 22.56 10.52 19.25
N VAL A 50 23.53 10.92 18.41
CA VAL A 50 24.26 12.19 18.51
C VAL A 50 23.85 13.08 17.33
N HIS A 51 23.46 14.33 17.63
CA HIS A 51 23.04 15.27 16.58
C HIS A 51 24.25 15.81 15.82
N GLY A 52 24.12 15.94 14.50
CA GLY A 52 25.11 16.60 13.64
C GLY A 52 26.01 15.64 12.85
N GLU A 53 25.97 14.34 13.14
CA GLU A 53 26.72 13.32 12.39
C GLU A 53 25.97 12.87 11.13
N ARG A 54 26.73 12.62 10.05
CA ARG A 54 26.18 12.15 8.75
C ARG A 54 25.84 10.66 8.79
N LEU A 55 26.75 9.88 9.36
CA LEU A 55 26.62 8.43 9.57
C LEU A 55 26.15 8.17 10.99
N LEU A 56 25.44 7.06 11.16
CA LEU A 56 25.11 6.52 12.46
C LEU A 56 26.23 5.61 12.93
N ARG A 57 26.34 5.42 14.23
CA ARG A 57 27.31 4.51 14.84
C ARG A 57 26.65 3.65 15.89
N ALA A 58 26.72 2.33 15.73
CA ALA A 58 26.28 1.38 16.74
C ALA A 58 27.26 0.19 16.88
N PRO A 59 27.46 -0.36 18.10
CA PRO A 59 28.36 -1.50 18.29
C PRO A 59 27.95 -2.68 17.41
N SER A 60 28.91 -3.35 16.77
CA SER A 60 28.60 -4.51 15.94
C SER A 60 28.06 -5.71 16.74
N ASN A 61 28.43 -5.83 18.03
CA ASN A 61 27.95 -6.87 18.93
C ASN A 61 26.56 -6.53 19.50
N PRO A 62 25.52 -7.37 19.32
CA PRO A 62 24.17 -7.10 19.80
C PRO A 62 24.03 -6.99 21.32
N TYR A 63 25.01 -7.48 22.09
CA TYR A 63 24.99 -7.45 23.55
C TYR A 63 25.72 -6.23 24.15
N GLU A 64 26.36 -5.41 23.32
CA GLU A 64 27.08 -4.22 23.78
C GLU A 64 26.19 -2.97 23.86
N ARG A 65 26.57 -2.03 24.72
CA ARG A 65 25.92 -0.72 24.85
C ARG A 65 26.96 0.40 24.77
N TYR A 66 26.52 1.57 24.32
CA TYR A 66 27.32 2.80 24.21
C TYR A 66 27.99 3.25 25.52
N GLU A 67 27.52 2.77 26.68
CA GLU A 67 28.05 3.10 28.00
C GLU A 67 29.38 2.39 28.32
N ASN A 68 29.75 1.38 27.53
CA ASN A 68 31.03 0.70 27.69
C ASN A 68 32.17 1.57 27.19
N ASP A 69 33.15 1.91 28.05
CA ASP A 69 34.30 2.78 27.74
C ASP A 69 35.06 2.38 26.46
N ARG A 70 35.02 1.09 26.06
CA ARG A 70 35.64 0.58 24.82
C ARG A 70 35.08 1.18 23.53
N TYR A 71 33.87 1.71 23.56
CA TYR A 71 33.19 2.24 22.37
C TYR A 71 33.54 3.71 22.07
N THR A 72 34.22 4.39 23.00
CA THR A 72 34.39 5.85 22.92
C THR A 72 35.38 6.32 21.86
N ASN A 73 36.27 5.47 21.33
CA ASN A 73 37.23 5.88 20.30
C ASN A 73 37.61 4.69 19.37
N GLU A 74 37.47 4.86 18.04
CA GLU A 74 38.24 4.15 16.97
C GLU A 74 37.70 2.93 16.19
N THR A 75 36.40 2.65 16.08
CA THR A 75 35.90 1.64 15.10
C THR A 75 35.10 2.25 13.95
N LYS A 76 35.79 2.63 12.87
CA LYS A 76 35.15 3.01 11.58
C LYS A 76 34.20 1.91 11.03
N SER A 77 34.41 0.66 11.44
CA SER A 77 33.55 -0.49 11.09
C SER A 77 32.12 -0.40 11.63
N ASP A 78 31.92 0.36 12.71
CA ASP A 78 30.62 0.54 13.37
C ASP A 78 29.79 1.68 12.76
N GLU A 79 30.34 2.39 11.77
CA GLU A 79 29.67 3.49 11.07
C GLU A 79 28.84 2.99 9.88
N PHE A 80 27.64 3.55 9.72
CA PHE A 80 26.75 3.19 8.63
C PHE A 80 25.76 4.30 8.27
N PRO A 81 25.30 4.36 7.01
CA PRO A 81 24.27 5.31 6.60
C PRO A 81 22.90 4.79 7.05
N SER A 82 22.03 5.69 7.51
CA SER A 82 20.61 5.34 7.62
C SER A 82 20.00 5.13 6.23
N GLN A 83 18.86 4.45 6.17
CA GLN A 83 18.08 4.33 4.93
C GLN A 83 17.86 5.70 4.24
N GLY A 84 17.99 5.74 2.91
CA GLY A 84 17.87 6.96 2.10
C GLY A 84 19.07 7.91 2.15
N ARG A 85 20.17 7.51 2.83
CA ARG A 85 21.44 8.28 2.91
C ARG A 85 22.67 7.49 2.45
N THR A 86 22.43 6.40 1.74
CA THR A 86 23.45 5.58 1.09
C THR A 86 24.25 6.40 0.06
N SER A 87 25.54 6.14 -0.03
CA SER A 87 26.49 6.79 -0.94
C SER A 87 27.38 5.74 -1.59
N GLU A 88 28.21 6.13 -2.57
CA GLU A 88 29.17 5.20 -3.20
C GLU A 88 30.08 4.53 -2.15
N ASP A 89 30.55 5.29 -1.16
CA ASP A 89 31.39 4.77 -0.07
C ASP A 89 30.62 3.87 0.93
N HIS A 90 29.29 3.99 0.97
CA HIS A 90 28.43 3.28 1.91
C HIS A 90 27.12 2.89 1.22
N PRO A 91 27.14 1.84 0.37
CA PRO A 91 26.00 1.49 -0.47
C PRO A 91 24.87 0.78 0.30
N LEU A 92 25.17 0.23 1.48
CA LEU A 92 24.23 -0.57 2.27
C LEU A 92 23.60 0.25 3.40
N PRO A 93 22.26 0.36 3.46
CA PRO A 93 21.59 1.06 4.53
C PRO A 93 21.59 0.23 5.82
N GLY A 94 21.66 0.93 6.96
CA GLY A 94 21.21 0.42 8.24
C GLY A 94 19.77 0.86 8.53
N PHE A 95 18.94 -0.08 8.93
CA PHE A 95 17.55 0.17 9.31
C PHE A 95 17.44 0.29 10.81
N VAL A 96 17.09 1.47 11.30
CA VAL A 96 17.20 1.83 12.72
C VAL A 96 15.87 1.82 13.43
N PHE A 97 15.90 1.49 14.72
CA PHE A 97 14.74 1.45 15.58
C PHE A 97 15.11 1.67 17.04
N HIS A 98 14.18 2.17 17.84
CA HIS A 98 14.40 2.32 19.28
C HIS A 98 14.63 0.95 19.94
N ASP A 99 15.50 0.92 20.95
CA ASP A 99 15.77 -0.31 21.74
C ASP A 99 14.47 -0.85 22.38
N ALA A 100 13.63 0.04 22.90
CA ALA A 100 12.31 -0.33 23.43
C ALA A 100 11.37 -0.92 22.37
N CYS A 101 11.40 -0.41 21.14
CA CYS A 101 10.59 -0.91 20.04
C CYS A 101 11.03 -2.32 19.59
N TRP A 102 12.34 -2.62 19.66
CA TRP A 102 12.86 -3.97 19.44
C TRP A 102 12.30 -4.98 20.45
N GLY A 103 12.21 -4.59 21.73
CA GLY A 103 11.58 -5.43 22.77
C GLY A 103 10.13 -5.79 22.45
N ILE A 104 9.35 -4.84 21.96
CA ILE A 104 7.95 -5.05 21.55
C ILE A 104 7.86 -5.98 20.34
N LEU A 105 8.70 -5.80 19.33
CA LEU A 105 8.72 -6.67 18.15
C LEU A 105 9.07 -8.12 18.53
N LYS A 106 10.06 -8.32 19.42
CA LYS A 106 10.39 -9.65 19.98
C LYS A 106 9.19 -10.28 20.70
N ALA A 107 8.50 -9.50 21.53
CA ALA A 107 7.31 -9.98 22.21
C ALA A 107 6.19 -10.37 21.23
N LEU A 108 6.05 -9.64 20.13
CA LEU A 108 5.03 -9.90 19.12
C LEU A 108 5.31 -11.18 18.32
N VAL A 109 6.58 -11.50 18.02
CA VAL A 109 6.94 -12.71 17.26
C VAL A 109 7.12 -13.97 18.11
N HIS A 110 7.22 -13.86 19.44
CA HIS A 110 7.44 -15.00 20.31
C HIS A 110 6.33 -16.08 20.19
N PRO A 111 6.68 -17.39 20.22
CA PRO A 111 7.96 -17.96 20.65
C PRO A 111 9.07 -18.00 19.58
N GLN A 112 8.78 -17.54 18.36
CA GLN A 112 9.77 -17.50 17.30
C GLN A 112 10.82 -16.40 17.56
N GLU A 113 12.04 -16.64 17.10
CA GLU A 113 13.08 -15.62 17.05
C GLU A 113 12.96 -14.79 15.77
N ILE A 114 13.41 -13.54 15.83
CA ILE A 114 13.43 -12.66 14.66
C ILE A 114 14.64 -13.04 13.80
N SER A 115 14.39 -13.63 12.64
CA SER A 115 15.43 -13.81 11.62
C SER A 115 15.90 -12.44 11.11
N ILE A 116 17.16 -12.11 11.41
CA ILE A 116 17.77 -10.84 11.01
C ILE A 116 17.90 -10.71 9.49
N PRO A 117 18.34 -11.74 8.75
CA PRO A 117 18.29 -11.74 7.28
C PRO A 117 16.89 -11.45 6.74
N ARG A 118 15.88 -12.11 7.31
CA ARG A 118 14.49 -11.91 6.88
C ARG A 118 14.02 -10.48 7.11
N LEU A 119 14.31 -9.90 8.28
CA LEU A 119 13.94 -8.53 8.59
C LEU A 119 14.66 -7.54 7.66
N TYR A 120 15.94 -7.78 7.34
CA TYR A 120 16.69 -6.92 6.43
C TYR A 120 16.11 -6.93 5.01
N ASP A 121 15.81 -8.11 4.46
CA ASP A 121 15.18 -8.26 3.14
C ASP A 121 13.81 -7.57 3.07
N LEU A 122 13.00 -7.73 4.12
CA LEU A 122 11.72 -7.04 4.25
C LEU A 122 11.92 -5.52 4.23
N CYS A 123 12.91 -4.99 4.94
CA CYS A 123 13.20 -3.57 4.94
C CYS A 123 13.68 -3.04 3.57
N LEU A 124 14.48 -3.83 2.84
CA LEU A 124 14.92 -3.49 1.48
C LEU A 124 13.78 -3.44 0.46
N SER A 125 12.66 -4.11 0.74
CA SER A 125 11.47 -4.15 -0.14
C SER A 125 10.69 -2.83 -0.19
N PHE A 126 11.03 -1.85 0.66
CA PHE A 126 10.38 -0.55 0.72
C PHE A 126 11.39 0.56 0.41
N PRO A 127 11.28 1.29 -0.72
CA PRO A 127 12.17 2.41 -0.99
C PRO A 127 11.99 3.51 0.07
N SER A 128 13.07 4.14 0.48
CA SER A 128 13.02 5.26 1.41
C SER A 128 12.52 6.53 0.73
N GLN A 129 11.65 7.26 1.42
CA GLN A 129 11.40 8.68 1.13
C GLN A 129 12.61 9.55 1.54
N GLU A 130 12.62 10.84 1.21
CA GLU A 130 13.76 11.78 1.34
C GLU A 130 14.39 11.91 2.76
N TYR A 131 13.91 11.19 3.78
CA TYR A 131 14.34 11.31 5.18
C TYR A 131 14.53 9.99 5.95
N GLY A 132 14.59 8.83 5.28
CA GLY A 132 14.81 7.54 5.96
C GLY A 132 13.59 7.01 6.73
N LEU A 133 12.39 7.53 6.43
CA LEU A 133 11.14 6.98 6.94
C LEU A 133 10.71 5.82 6.05
N LEU A 134 10.71 4.61 6.63
CA LEU A 134 10.13 3.43 6.02
C LEU A 134 8.63 3.42 6.32
N THR A 135 7.79 3.43 5.28
CA THR A 135 6.34 3.32 5.44
C THR A 135 5.90 1.92 5.04
N TRP A 136 5.48 1.11 6.01
CA TRP A 136 4.96 -0.25 5.81
C TRP A 136 3.55 -0.28 5.16
N GLY A 137 3.13 0.80 4.49
CA GLY A 137 1.77 0.97 3.98
C GLY A 137 0.76 1.47 5.01
N HIS A 138 1.20 1.98 6.16
CA HIS A 138 0.32 2.60 7.16
C HIS A 138 0.88 3.92 7.73
N GLY A 139 -0.03 4.73 8.27
CA GLY A 139 0.26 6.02 8.91
C GLY A 139 1.12 5.99 10.19
N TYR A 140 1.34 4.83 10.82
CA TYR A 140 1.78 4.73 12.24
C TYR A 140 0.83 5.46 13.20
N GLU A 141 -0.45 5.53 12.84
CA GLU A 141 -1.50 6.34 13.48
C GLU A 141 -1.22 7.86 13.52
N SER A 142 -0.28 8.36 12.72
CA SER A 142 -0.22 9.81 12.46
C SER A 142 -1.43 10.18 11.61
N SER A 143 -2.16 11.25 11.96
CA SER A 143 -3.41 11.69 11.32
C SER A 143 -3.31 12.09 9.83
N GLY A 144 -2.20 11.80 9.15
CA GLY A 144 -2.07 11.95 7.71
C GLY A 144 -2.72 10.77 7.00
N SER A 145 -3.68 11.05 6.11
CA SER A 145 -4.30 10.03 5.25
C SER A 145 -3.25 9.23 4.47
N ASP A 146 -3.56 7.99 4.07
CA ASP A 146 -2.68 7.19 3.19
C ASP A 146 -2.38 7.90 1.85
N ALA A 147 -3.16 8.93 1.48
CA ALA A 147 -2.90 9.79 0.32
C ALA A 147 -1.76 10.82 0.54
N GLU A 148 -1.34 11.09 1.78
CA GLU A 148 -0.22 11.98 2.10
C GLU A 148 1.16 11.30 1.96
N ILE A 149 1.19 10.00 1.64
CA ILE A 149 2.44 9.25 1.41
C ILE A 149 3.24 9.86 0.24
N VAL A 150 2.61 10.61 -0.67
CA VAL A 150 3.29 11.26 -1.80
C VAL A 150 3.66 12.73 -1.54
N THR A 151 3.16 13.34 -0.47
CA THR A 151 3.45 14.74 -0.14
C THR A 151 4.55 14.82 0.91
N HIS A 152 5.70 15.40 0.54
CA HIS A 152 6.93 15.55 1.34
C HIS A 152 6.82 16.37 2.63
N HIS A 153 5.63 16.52 3.21
CA HIS A 153 5.40 17.25 4.44
C HIS A 153 4.33 16.56 5.29
N ARG A 154 4.71 15.49 6.01
CA ARG A 154 3.97 15.15 7.23
C ARG A 154 4.09 16.32 8.20
N SER A 155 2.94 16.84 8.61
CA SER A 155 2.82 17.69 9.78
C SER A 155 3.44 16.96 10.97
N THR A 156 4.49 17.52 11.57
CA THR A 156 5.29 16.93 12.67
C THR A 156 4.54 16.84 14.01
N TYR A 157 3.21 16.94 14.00
CA TYR A 157 2.38 16.81 15.20
C TYR A 157 2.24 15.33 15.58
N GLN A 158 3.28 14.78 16.18
CA GLN A 158 3.18 13.56 16.97
C GLN A 158 2.36 13.87 18.24
N GLN A 159 1.38 13.02 18.55
CA GLN A 159 0.62 13.16 19.78
C GLN A 159 1.56 13.01 20.99
N SER A 160 1.30 13.72 22.09
CA SER A 160 2.18 13.74 23.28
C SER A 160 2.52 12.35 23.81
N PHE A 161 1.58 11.42 23.73
CA PHE A 161 1.76 10.06 24.23
C PHE A 161 2.82 9.25 23.43
N PHE A 162 3.17 9.64 22.20
CA PHE A 162 4.20 8.97 21.40
C PHE A 162 5.59 9.04 22.05
N LEU A 163 5.80 10.02 22.94
CA LEU A 163 7.06 10.27 23.64
C LEU A 163 7.20 9.47 24.95
N ARG A 164 6.15 8.74 25.36
CA ARG A 164 6.18 7.87 26.54
C ARG A 164 6.88 6.57 26.22
N ASP A 165 7.73 6.12 27.14
CA ASP A 165 8.43 4.85 26.99
C ASP A 165 7.39 3.73 26.90
N PRO A 166 7.39 2.94 25.82
CA PRO A 166 6.40 1.90 25.68
C PRO A 166 6.75 0.62 26.47
N LEU A 167 7.92 0.50 27.10
CA LEU A 167 8.26 -0.64 27.97
C LEU A 167 8.20 -0.28 29.46
N ASP A 168 8.60 0.92 29.85
CA ASP A 168 8.48 1.39 31.24
C ASP A 168 7.06 1.91 31.54
N ILE A 169 6.23 1.04 32.13
CA ILE A 169 4.82 1.33 32.45
C ILE A 169 4.51 0.94 33.90
N PRO A 170 4.79 1.81 34.88
CA PRO A 170 4.54 1.53 36.31
C PRO A 170 3.07 1.20 36.61
N GLU A 171 2.13 1.90 35.96
CA GLU A 171 0.70 1.70 36.16
C GLU A 171 0.22 0.30 35.70
N LEU A 172 0.94 -0.31 34.73
CA LEU A 172 0.66 -1.68 34.31
C LEU A 172 1.14 -2.70 35.34
N GLN A 173 2.30 -2.46 35.97
CA GLN A 173 2.81 -3.33 37.02
C GLN A 173 1.88 -3.34 38.24
N GLU A 174 1.38 -2.16 38.64
CA GLU A 174 0.37 -2.05 39.70
C GLU A 174 -0.90 -2.84 39.35
N ALA A 175 -1.40 -2.71 38.11
CA ALA A 175 -2.58 -3.46 37.67
C ALA A 175 -2.38 -4.99 37.66
N LEU A 176 -1.18 -5.46 37.31
CA LEU A 176 -0.82 -6.89 37.33
C LEU A 176 -0.78 -7.43 38.77
N ASP A 177 -0.12 -6.71 39.67
CA ASP A 177 0.00 -7.06 41.09
C ASP A 177 -1.37 -7.09 41.80
N GLU A 178 -2.24 -6.12 41.50
CA GLU A 178 -3.60 -6.09 42.04
C GLU A 178 -4.45 -7.25 41.51
N ALA A 179 -4.40 -7.54 40.21
CA ALA A 179 -5.16 -8.62 39.62
C ALA A 179 -4.73 -10.02 40.11
N GLU A 180 -3.45 -10.18 40.48
CA GLU A 180 -2.96 -11.39 41.14
C GLU A 180 -3.53 -11.54 42.56
N LYS A 181 -3.54 -10.45 43.34
CA LYS A 181 -4.10 -10.43 44.70
C LYS A 181 -5.61 -10.73 44.71
N GLU A 182 -6.37 -10.12 43.80
CA GLU A 182 -7.84 -10.27 43.75
C GLU A 182 -8.31 -11.71 43.44
N ARG A 183 -7.50 -12.51 42.72
CA ARG A 183 -7.85 -13.92 42.48
C ARG A 183 -7.67 -14.79 43.73
N SER A 184 -6.70 -14.45 44.57
CA SER A 184 -6.48 -15.16 45.84
C SER A 184 -7.69 -15.03 46.78
N SER A 185 -8.50 -13.99 46.63
CA SER A 185 -9.77 -13.77 47.35
C SER A 185 -11.02 -14.38 46.70
N GLU A 186 -11.02 -14.68 45.40
CA GLU A 186 -12.19 -15.17 44.66
C GLU A 186 -12.46 -16.68 44.82
N ASN A 187 -11.55 -17.45 45.42
CA ASN A 187 -11.71 -18.91 45.66
C ASN A 187 -12.89 -19.29 46.60
N THR A 188 -13.76 -18.34 46.94
CA THR A 188 -14.86 -18.48 47.90
C THR A 188 -16.26 -18.27 47.28
N ALA A 189 -16.37 -18.00 45.98
CA ALA A 189 -17.66 -17.71 45.33
C ALA A 189 -18.28 -18.94 44.62
N GLU A 190 -19.52 -19.27 44.98
CA GLU A 190 -20.28 -20.39 44.45
C GLU A 190 -20.60 -20.28 42.95
N ARG A 191 -20.54 -21.42 42.27
CA ARG A 191 -20.81 -21.57 40.83
C ARG A 191 -22.31 -21.53 40.57
N ASN A 192 -22.83 -20.34 40.21
CA ASN A 192 -24.22 -20.22 39.75
C ASN A 192 -24.43 -21.02 38.47
N THR A 193 -25.12 -22.15 38.59
CA THR A 193 -25.43 -23.04 37.48
C THR A 193 -26.68 -22.51 36.80
N ILE A 194 -26.53 -21.87 35.65
CA ILE A 194 -27.68 -21.44 34.83
C ILE A 194 -28.24 -22.70 34.16
N THR A 195 -29.46 -23.09 34.52
CA THR A 195 -30.19 -24.17 33.85
C THR A 195 -30.46 -23.81 32.40
N GLU A 196 -29.84 -24.54 31.47
CA GLU A 196 -30.09 -24.41 30.03
C GLU A 196 -31.52 -24.89 29.71
N ARG A 197 -32.31 -24.05 29.05
CA ARG A 197 -33.61 -24.44 28.50
C ARG A 197 -33.44 -24.80 27.03
N ALA A 198 -33.97 -25.95 26.63
CA ALA A 198 -34.01 -26.36 25.23
C ALA A 198 -34.85 -25.36 24.42
N ASP A 199 -34.16 -24.61 23.55
CA ASP A 199 -34.75 -23.67 22.59
C ASP A 199 -34.53 -24.20 21.16
N CYS A 200 -35.11 -23.54 20.15
CA CYS A 200 -34.91 -23.85 18.73
C CYS A 200 -33.50 -23.52 18.21
N ASP A 201 -32.64 -22.94 19.05
CA ASP A 201 -31.28 -22.55 18.72
C ASP A 201 -30.38 -23.79 18.56
N LYS A 202 -29.93 -24.02 17.33
CA LYS A 202 -29.12 -25.21 16.98
C LYS A 202 -27.78 -25.25 17.69
N PHE A 203 -27.25 -24.12 18.15
CA PHE A 203 -25.99 -24.09 18.89
C PHE A 203 -26.07 -24.77 20.27
N TYR A 204 -27.28 -25.00 20.82
CA TYR A 204 -27.43 -25.85 22.02
C TYR A 204 -27.03 -27.31 21.78
N SER A 205 -26.92 -27.77 20.52
CA SER A 205 -26.37 -29.11 20.25
C SER A 205 -24.85 -29.19 20.45
N LEU A 206 -24.16 -28.05 20.56
CA LEU A 206 -22.73 -28.01 20.85
C LEU A 206 -22.50 -28.06 22.37
N PRO A 207 -21.51 -28.84 22.83
CA PRO A 207 -21.07 -28.82 24.23
C PRO A 207 -20.71 -27.39 24.69
N PHE A 208 -20.83 -27.16 26.00
CA PHE A 208 -20.51 -25.86 26.59
C PHE A 208 -19.08 -25.41 26.25
N GLU A 209 -18.13 -26.34 26.30
CA GLU A 209 -16.71 -26.12 26.03
C GLU A 209 -16.49 -25.63 24.59
N ILE A 210 -17.18 -26.22 23.62
CA ILE A 210 -17.08 -25.80 22.21
C ILE A 210 -17.68 -24.40 22.02
N ARG A 211 -18.79 -24.10 22.69
CA ARG A 211 -19.36 -22.74 22.66
C ARG A 211 -18.44 -21.73 23.33
N GLU A 212 -17.76 -22.10 24.42
CA GLU A 212 -16.79 -21.24 25.09
C GLU A 212 -15.56 -20.99 24.20
N ASP A 213 -15.05 -22.02 23.52
CA ASP A 213 -13.96 -21.89 22.55
C ASP A 213 -14.35 -20.96 21.38
N ILE A 214 -15.58 -21.09 20.85
CA ILE A 214 -16.11 -20.16 19.85
C ILE A 214 -16.05 -18.71 20.38
N GLN A 215 -16.49 -18.46 21.62
CA GLN A 215 -16.40 -17.12 22.21
C GLN A 215 -14.94 -16.64 22.35
N CYS A 216 -14.02 -17.53 22.75
CA CYS A 216 -12.60 -17.23 22.87
C CYS A 216 -11.95 -16.86 21.52
N MET A 217 -12.43 -17.39 20.39
CA MET A 217 -11.92 -17.10 19.06
C MET A 217 -12.44 -15.78 18.46
N LEU A 218 -13.56 -15.25 18.98
CA LEU A 218 -14.22 -14.06 18.43
C LEU A 218 -13.73 -12.77 19.10
N SER A 219 -13.82 -11.64 18.38
CA SER A 219 -13.61 -10.31 19.00
C SER A 219 -14.70 -10.01 20.02
N LEU A 220 -14.45 -9.13 20.98
CA LEU A 220 -15.43 -8.76 22.00
C LEU A 220 -16.70 -8.16 21.38
N ARG A 221 -16.55 -7.41 20.28
CA ARG A 221 -17.68 -6.88 19.50
C ARG A 221 -18.52 -8.01 18.91
N ASP A 222 -17.88 -9.01 18.32
CA ASP A 222 -18.57 -10.14 17.71
C ASP A 222 -19.19 -11.06 18.75
N VAL A 223 -18.58 -11.20 19.93
CA VAL A 223 -19.19 -11.90 21.08
C VAL A 223 -20.48 -11.19 21.51
N PHE A 224 -20.49 -9.86 21.62
CA PHE A 224 -21.72 -9.13 21.93
C PHE A 224 -22.79 -9.32 20.85
N ASN A 225 -22.42 -9.23 19.57
CA ASN A 225 -23.33 -9.48 18.46
C ASN A 225 -23.89 -10.91 18.48
N LEU A 226 -23.03 -11.91 18.72
CA LEU A 226 -23.40 -13.32 18.81
C LEU A 226 -24.37 -13.58 19.96
N ARG A 227 -24.13 -12.97 21.12
CA ARG A 227 -25.02 -13.07 22.29
C ARG A 227 -26.40 -12.45 22.07
N ILE A 228 -26.49 -11.43 21.21
CA ILE A 228 -27.77 -10.84 20.79
C ILE A 228 -28.46 -11.75 19.76
N ALA A 229 -27.69 -12.31 18.83
CA ALA A 229 -28.22 -13.13 17.73
C ALA A 229 -28.62 -14.55 18.16
N SER A 230 -27.97 -15.13 19.18
CA SER A 230 -28.14 -16.53 19.60
C SER A 230 -28.28 -16.63 21.12
N ARG A 231 -29.39 -17.25 21.56
CA ARG A 231 -29.70 -17.44 22.98
C ARG A 231 -28.73 -18.40 23.65
N SER A 232 -28.24 -19.40 22.91
CA SER A 232 -27.25 -20.37 23.42
C SER A 232 -25.96 -19.70 23.91
N PHE A 233 -25.56 -18.57 23.32
CA PHE A 233 -24.44 -17.75 23.77
C PHE A 233 -24.88 -16.61 24.69
N GLY A 234 -26.09 -16.06 24.50
CA GLY A 234 -26.64 -14.98 25.31
C GLY A 234 -26.74 -15.33 26.80
N SER A 235 -27.07 -16.59 27.13
CA SER A 235 -27.13 -17.10 28.51
C SER A 235 -25.79 -17.54 29.09
N MET A 236 -24.72 -17.66 28.30
CA MET A 236 -23.42 -18.13 28.79
C MET A 236 -22.69 -17.04 29.57
N PRO A 237 -22.06 -17.32 30.71
CA PRO A 237 -21.19 -16.36 31.38
C PRO A 237 -19.88 -16.16 30.60
N LEU A 238 -19.29 -14.96 30.68
CA LEU A 238 -17.93 -14.72 30.19
C LEU A 238 -16.93 -15.14 31.29
N SER A 239 -16.31 -16.31 31.11
CA SER A 239 -15.44 -16.93 32.11
C SER A 239 -14.06 -16.26 32.20
N GLN A 240 -13.29 -16.65 33.22
CA GLN A 240 -11.87 -16.30 33.32
C GLN A 240 -11.05 -16.82 32.12
N HIS A 241 -11.47 -17.94 31.50
CA HIS A 241 -10.83 -18.45 30.29
C HIS A 241 -11.08 -17.52 29.10
N PHE A 242 -12.33 -17.06 28.93
CA PHE A 242 -12.67 -16.03 27.94
C PHE A 242 -11.85 -14.75 28.16
N TRP A 243 -11.80 -14.22 29.38
CA TRP A 243 -11.05 -12.98 29.64
C TRP A 243 -9.54 -13.16 29.43
N ARG A 244 -8.98 -14.34 29.73
CA ARG A 244 -7.58 -14.68 29.40
C ARG A 244 -7.33 -14.64 27.90
N SER A 245 -8.27 -15.12 27.07
CA SER A 245 -8.12 -15.11 25.61
C SER A 245 -7.89 -13.70 25.04
N ARG A 246 -8.42 -12.66 25.70
CA ARG A 246 -8.27 -11.26 25.25
C ARG A 246 -6.82 -10.77 25.26
N PHE A 247 -5.95 -11.41 26.04
CA PHE A 247 -4.52 -11.10 26.16
C PHE A 247 -3.66 -11.86 25.14
N LEU A 248 -4.24 -12.75 24.33
CA LEU A 248 -3.52 -13.41 23.25
C LEU A 248 -3.05 -12.37 22.20
N PRO A 249 -1.93 -12.61 21.49
CA PRO A 249 -1.27 -11.59 20.66
C PRO A 249 -2.14 -10.86 19.63
N TYR A 250 -3.14 -11.56 19.08
CA TYR A 250 -4.03 -11.04 18.04
C TYR A 250 -5.33 -10.42 18.57
N PHE A 251 -5.55 -10.43 19.89
CA PHE A 251 -6.74 -9.91 20.55
C PHE A 251 -6.54 -8.52 21.19
N GLU A 252 -7.56 -8.02 21.86
CA GLU A 252 -7.73 -6.62 22.31
C GLU A 252 -6.68 -6.14 23.32
N ARG A 253 -5.98 -7.06 23.99
CA ARG A 253 -4.91 -6.79 24.96
C ARG A 253 -3.62 -7.55 24.65
N GLY A 254 -3.42 -7.99 23.40
CA GLY A 254 -2.19 -8.68 23.00
C GLY A 254 -0.90 -7.91 23.34
N PHE A 255 -0.96 -6.56 23.36
CA PHE A 255 0.14 -5.68 23.76
C PHE A 255 0.52 -5.74 25.24
N ILE A 256 -0.24 -6.45 26.09
CA ILE A 256 0.06 -6.71 27.51
C ILE A 256 0.60 -8.14 27.61
N PHE A 257 1.77 -8.34 27.02
CA PHE A 257 2.36 -9.67 26.91
C PHE A 257 2.89 -10.20 28.24
N GLU A 258 3.15 -9.32 29.22
CA GLU A 258 3.58 -9.69 30.58
C GLU A 258 2.54 -10.56 31.29
N ALA A 259 1.25 -10.32 31.04
CA ALA A 259 0.15 -11.06 31.66
C ALA A 259 0.20 -12.56 31.32
N LEU A 260 0.56 -12.90 30.08
CA LEU A 260 0.70 -14.29 29.64
C LEU A 260 2.13 -14.83 29.81
N ARG A 261 3.12 -13.94 29.97
CA ARG A 261 4.55 -14.27 29.99
C ARG A 261 5.24 -13.54 31.15
N PRO A 262 5.00 -13.95 32.39
CA PRO A 262 5.59 -13.29 33.56
C PRO A 262 7.13 -13.46 33.64
N GLN A 263 7.72 -14.29 32.78
CA GLN A 263 9.12 -14.72 32.86
C GLN A 263 10.10 -13.89 32.02
N LEU A 264 9.68 -12.83 31.32
CA LEU A 264 10.62 -12.10 30.45
C LEU A 264 11.73 -11.35 31.22
N ASP A 265 11.54 -11.07 32.53
CA ASP A 265 12.49 -10.27 33.33
C ASP A 265 12.86 -10.84 34.73
N LYS A 266 12.31 -11.99 35.17
CA LYS A 266 12.64 -12.55 36.50
C LYS A 266 13.08 -14.01 36.41
N ALA A 267 14.36 -14.24 36.73
CA ALA A 267 14.99 -15.55 36.94
C ALA A 267 14.48 -16.27 38.22
N THR A 268 13.24 -16.02 38.65
CA THR A 268 12.71 -16.50 39.93
C THR A 268 11.46 -17.34 39.70
N SER A 269 11.67 -18.66 39.80
CA SER A 269 10.74 -19.68 40.26
C SER A 269 9.49 -19.96 39.41
N GLY A 270 9.36 -21.22 38.96
CA GLY A 270 8.29 -21.74 38.12
C GLY A 270 6.90 -21.84 38.78
N ALA A 271 6.43 -20.75 39.40
CA ALA A 271 5.03 -20.61 39.78
C ALA A 271 4.22 -20.10 38.58
N THR A 272 3.15 -20.81 38.22
CA THR A 272 2.19 -20.34 37.21
C THR A 272 1.43 -19.15 37.80
N ILE A 273 1.77 -17.92 37.39
CA ILE A 273 1.04 -16.73 37.84
C ILE A 273 -0.39 -16.80 37.26
N HIS A 274 -1.38 -16.75 38.15
CA HIS A 274 -2.79 -16.81 37.79
C HIS A 274 -3.47 -15.49 38.18
N HIS A 275 -3.75 -14.63 37.20
CA HIS A 275 -4.48 -13.38 37.40
C HIS A 275 -6.00 -13.57 37.43
N ASN A 276 -6.73 -12.64 38.08
CA ASN A 276 -8.12 -12.37 37.75
C ASN A 276 -8.16 -11.63 36.40
N TRP A 277 -8.41 -12.35 35.32
CA TRP A 277 -8.33 -11.85 33.94
C TRP A 277 -9.37 -10.79 33.64
N LYS A 278 -10.56 -10.89 34.25
CA LYS A 278 -11.60 -9.88 34.09
C LYS A 278 -11.17 -8.56 34.72
N ALA A 279 -10.73 -8.60 35.97
CA ALA A 279 -10.25 -7.42 36.67
C ALA A 279 -9.06 -6.78 35.95
N LEU A 280 -8.10 -7.61 35.50
CA LEU A 280 -6.96 -7.13 34.72
C LEU A 280 -7.40 -6.44 33.42
N TYR A 281 -8.38 -7.01 32.71
CA TYR A 281 -8.90 -6.42 31.47
C TYR A 281 -9.55 -5.04 31.70
N GLU A 282 -10.29 -4.89 32.80
CA GLU A 282 -10.94 -3.65 33.20
C GLU A 282 -9.93 -2.58 33.62
N LYS A 283 -8.93 -2.95 34.44
CA LYS A 283 -7.86 -2.05 34.91
C LYS A 283 -6.93 -1.59 33.79
N THR A 284 -6.70 -2.43 32.78
CA THR A 284 -5.78 -2.13 31.67
C THR A 284 -6.45 -1.49 30.46
N ASN A 285 -7.50 -0.70 30.66
CA ASN A 285 -8.19 -0.02 29.56
C ASN A 285 -7.32 1.11 28.97
N PRO A 286 -6.89 1.00 27.69
CA PRO A 286 -5.99 1.97 27.08
C PRO A 286 -6.63 3.36 26.87
N ASN A 287 -7.95 3.50 26.99
CA ASN A 287 -8.64 4.78 26.83
C ASN A 287 -8.60 5.64 28.11
N LEU A 288 -8.09 5.11 29.21
CA LEU A 288 -7.91 5.86 30.45
C LEU A 288 -6.79 6.89 30.29
N LYS A 289 -7.03 8.11 30.75
CA LYS A 289 -6.14 9.26 30.51
C LYS A 289 -4.72 9.10 31.07
N HIS A 290 -4.54 8.33 32.15
CA HIS A 290 -3.23 8.11 32.78
C HIS A 290 -2.37 7.07 32.04
N PHE A 291 -2.95 6.26 31.14
CA PHE A 291 -2.25 5.18 30.43
C PHE A 291 -1.63 5.62 29.10
N GLU A 292 -0.94 6.78 29.07
CA GLU A 292 -0.30 7.29 27.85
C GLU A 292 0.77 6.32 27.30
N ALA A 293 1.56 5.70 28.18
CA ALA A 293 2.58 4.72 27.80
C ALA A 293 1.97 3.44 27.19
N ILE A 294 0.88 2.93 27.79
CA ILE A 294 0.13 1.80 27.23
C ILE A 294 -0.45 2.15 25.86
N ARG A 295 -0.97 3.37 25.67
CA ARG A 295 -1.46 3.82 24.36
C ARG A 295 -0.35 3.81 23.31
N ASN A 296 0.86 4.26 23.66
CA ASN A 296 2.00 4.18 22.76
C ASN A 296 2.39 2.73 22.45
N ARG A 297 2.44 1.86 23.48
CA ARG A 297 2.73 0.43 23.29
C ARG A 297 1.70 -0.24 22.37
N ARG A 298 0.40 -0.01 22.61
CA ARG A 298 -0.69 -0.53 21.78
C ARG A 298 -0.53 -0.09 20.33
N ARG A 299 -0.28 1.20 20.09
CA ARG A 299 -0.04 1.72 18.73
C ARG A 299 1.11 0.98 18.05
N ILE A 300 2.26 0.86 18.72
CA ILE A 300 3.43 0.17 18.19
C ILE A 300 3.11 -1.30 17.90
N TRP A 301 2.42 -1.97 18.82
CA TRP A 301 1.96 -3.35 18.66
C TRP A 301 1.08 -3.53 17.42
N GLU A 302 0.01 -2.74 17.30
CA GLU A 302 -0.94 -2.84 16.19
C GLU A 302 -0.30 -2.54 14.84
N CYS A 303 0.56 -1.52 14.76
CA CYS A 303 1.28 -1.19 13.51
C CYS A 303 2.15 -2.35 13.02
N ASN A 304 2.76 -3.12 13.93
CA ASN A 304 3.73 -4.16 13.56
C ASN A 304 3.15 -5.57 13.43
N LYS A 305 1.83 -5.78 13.61
CA LYS A 305 1.20 -7.10 13.46
C LYS A 305 1.46 -7.74 12.10
N SER A 306 1.37 -6.96 11.03
CA SER A 306 1.61 -7.45 9.67
C SER A 306 3.08 -7.81 9.43
N LEU A 307 4.02 -7.00 9.92
CA LEU A 307 5.45 -7.30 9.91
C LEU A 307 5.76 -8.59 10.69
N ALA A 308 5.21 -8.74 11.89
CA ALA A 308 5.38 -9.94 12.69
C ALA A 308 4.82 -11.19 11.99
N ALA A 309 3.66 -11.10 11.34
CA ALA A 309 3.10 -12.23 10.58
C ALA A 309 4.04 -12.69 9.44
N LEU A 310 4.73 -11.76 8.77
CA LEU A 310 5.73 -12.11 7.76
C LEU A 310 7.00 -12.72 8.35
N LEU A 311 7.44 -12.24 9.53
CA LEU A 311 8.58 -12.79 10.26
C LEU A 311 8.31 -14.20 10.81
N ILE A 312 7.06 -14.49 11.19
CA ILE A 312 6.64 -15.80 11.70
C ILE A 312 6.44 -16.80 10.55
N SER A 313 5.77 -16.40 9.47
CA SER A 313 5.35 -17.35 8.42
C SER A 313 6.48 -17.83 7.51
N GLN A 314 7.54 -17.02 7.33
CA GLN A 314 8.75 -17.35 6.54
C GLN A 314 8.51 -18.23 5.30
N PRO A 315 7.61 -17.82 4.38
CA PRO A 315 7.35 -18.61 3.19
C PRO A 315 8.61 -18.69 2.32
N GLN A 316 8.88 -19.87 1.77
CA GLN A 316 9.96 -20.05 0.81
C GLN A 316 9.55 -19.47 -0.54
N LEU A 317 10.55 -18.96 -1.26
CA LEU A 317 10.37 -18.44 -2.60
C LEU A 317 10.57 -19.57 -3.60
N GLU A 318 9.48 -19.99 -4.24
CA GLU A 318 9.48 -21.03 -5.26
C GLU A 318 9.82 -20.43 -6.63
N ASP A 319 10.72 -21.08 -7.37
CA ASP A 319 11.12 -20.67 -8.72
C ASP A 319 10.41 -21.46 -9.83
N GLY A 320 9.65 -22.51 -9.47
CA GLY A 320 8.90 -23.35 -10.39
C GLY A 320 9.76 -24.16 -11.36
N GLY A 321 11.01 -24.43 -10.99
CA GLY A 321 11.99 -25.06 -11.88
C GLY A 321 12.45 -24.09 -12.97
N ALA A 322 12.65 -22.82 -12.61
CA ALA A 322 13.04 -21.75 -13.53
C ALA A 322 14.24 -22.16 -14.39
N TYR A 323 14.11 -21.94 -15.70
CA TYR A 323 15.20 -22.10 -16.65
C TYR A 323 16.21 -20.96 -16.51
N SER A 324 17.42 -21.13 -17.07
CA SER A 324 18.38 -20.03 -17.13
C SER A 324 17.74 -18.82 -17.80
N MET A 325 17.83 -17.66 -17.15
CA MET A 325 17.28 -16.41 -17.67
C MET A 325 17.95 -16.02 -19.01
N GLU A 326 19.15 -16.56 -19.27
CA GLU A 326 19.88 -16.42 -20.52
C GLU A 326 19.13 -17.01 -21.73
N GLU A 327 18.39 -18.11 -21.53
CA GLU A 327 17.59 -18.75 -22.59
C GLU A 327 16.39 -17.89 -23.04
N HIS A 328 16.03 -16.88 -22.25
CA HIS A 328 14.86 -16.03 -22.44
C HIS A 328 15.21 -14.58 -22.82
N ASN A 329 16.48 -14.28 -23.05
CA ASN A 329 16.96 -12.95 -23.45
C ASN A 329 16.45 -12.51 -24.83
N HIS A 330 16.08 -13.46 -25.69
CA HIS A 330 15.54 -13.17 -27.03
C HIS A 330 14.03 -12.91 -27.04
N VAL A 331 13.34 -13.16 -25.92
CA VAL A 331 11.88 -12.98 -25.81
C VAL A 331 11.58 -11.53 -25.46
N LEU A 332 10.74 -10.87 -26.26
CA LEU A 332 10.16 -9.58 -25.90
C LEU A 332 9.04 -9.78 -24.87
N TRP A 333 9.09 -9.04 -23.76
CA TRP A 333 8.20 -9.22 -22.62
C TRP A 333 7.21 -8.06 -22.44
N ARG A 334 5.91 -8.35 -22.52
CA ARG A 334 4.88 -7.42 -22.04
C ARG A 334 4.85 -7.51 -20.52
N THR A 335 5.10 -6.39 -19.85
CA THR A 335 5.28 -6.35 -18.39
C THR A 335 4.28 -5.42 -17.74
N ALA A 336 3.63 -5.87 -16.66
CA ALA A 336 2.89 -5.07 -15.70
C ALA A 336 3.61 -5.09 -14.36
N ALA A 337 4.01 -3.93 -13.86
CA ALA A 337 4.75 -3.83 -12.62
C ALA A 337 4.25 -2.67 -11.76
N ALA A 338 4.29 -2.90 -10.46
CA ALA A 338 4.32 -1.87 -9.46
C ALA A 338 5.76 -1.35 -9.38
N LYS A 339 6.01 -0.10 -9.79
CA LYS A 339 7.29 0.53 -9.44
C LYS A 339 7.13 1.27 -8.12
N PRO A 340 8.05 1.06 -7.17
CA PRO A 340 8.25 2.02 -6.10
C PRO A 340 8.67 3.37 -6.71
N LEU A 341 8.09 4.49 -6.26
CA LEU A 341 8.52 5.82 -6.67
C LEU A 341 10.05 5.91 -6.46
N GLU A 342 10.83 5.92 -7.54
CA GLU A 342 12.20 6.40 -7.44
C GLU A 342 12.10 7.86 -6.97
N PRO A 343 12.88 8.26 -5.95
CA PRO A 343 12.88 9.65 -5.56
C PRO A 343 13.21 10.49 -6.79
N PRO A 344 12.51 11.62 -7.02
CA PRO A 344 12.86 12.51 -8.10
C PRO A 344 14.36 12.79 -8.01
N ARG A 345 15.06 12.75 -9.14
CA ARG A 345 16.42 13.32 -9.23
C ARG A 345 16.30 14.81 -8.95
N THR A 346 16.16 15.20 -7.68
CA THR A 346 16.17 16.59 -7.28
C THR A 346 17.57 17.09 -7.55
N GLN A 347 17.70 17.97 -8.54
CA GLN A 347 18.89 18.81 -8.61
C GLN A 347 19.08 19.48 -7.25
N PRO A 348 20.33 19.66 -6.80
CA PRO A 348 20.60 20.26 -5.50
C PRO A 348 19.94 21.64 -5.42
N GLY A 349 18.81 21.72 -4.70
CA GLY A 349 18.20 22.99 -4.34
C GLY A 349 19.21 23.85 -3.59
N ARG A 350 19.19 25.16 -3.86
CA ARG A 350 20.07 26.16 -3.22
C ARG A 350 20.04 25.97 -1.70
N GLY A 351 21.11 25.39 -1.16
CA GLY A 351 21.22 24.98 0.24
C GLY A 351 21.86 23.60 0.44
N ARG A 352 21.87 22.73 -0.59
CA ARG A 352 22.65 21.48 -0.56
C ARG A 352 24.12 21.75 -0.88
N PHE A 353 25.01 21.24 -0.02
CA PHE A 353 26.44 21.14 -0.28
C PHE A 353 26.68 20.20 -1.48
N PRO A 354 27.59 20.52 -2.41
CA PRO A 354 27.87 19.69 -3.58
C PRO A 354 28.56 18.38 -3.16
N GLY A 355 28.06 17.21 -3.59
CA GLY A 355 28.87 15.99 -3.56
C GLY A 355 28.23 14.61 -3.37
N SER A 356 26.94 14.43 -3.04
CA SER A 356 26.36 13.07 -3.03
C SER A 356 24.84 13.07 -3.25
N ALA A 357 24.41 12.62 -4.43
CA ALA A 357 23.05 12.14 -4.58
C ALA A 357 22.94 10.81 -3.82
N PRO A 358 21.87 10.58 -3.02
CA PRO A 358 21.65 9.28 -2.42
C PRO A 358 21.59 8.21 -3.51
N LEU A 359 22.38 7.14 -3.39
CA LEU A 359 22.21 5.97 -4.24
C LEU A 359 21.00 5.17 -3.73
N PRO A 360 20.11 4.66 -4.60
CA PRO A 360 19.11 3.71 -4.15
C PRO A 360 19.80 2.48 -3.54
N PRO A 361 19.29 1.91 -2.43
CA PRO A 361 19.85 0.70 -1.87
C PRO A 361 19.78 -0.46 -2.89
N PRO A 362 20.64 -1.49 -2.77
CA PRO A 362 20.57 -2.65 -3.64
C PRO A 362 19.19 -3.30 -3.56
N SER A 363 18.67 -3.66 -4.74
CA SER A 363 17.36 -4.26 -4.89
C SER A 363 17.41 -5.73 -4.45
N ILE A 364 16.54 -6.14 -3.52
CA ILE A 364 16.35 -7.56 -3.14
C ILE A 364 15.46 -8.31 -4.14
N VAL A 365 15.13 -7.68 -5.26
CA VAL A 365 14.20 -8.21 -6.23
C VAL A 365 14.77 -9.42 -6.93
N LYS A 366 14.05 -10.54 -6.85
CA LYS A 366 14.35 -11.78 -7.54
C LYS A 366 13.42 -11.93 -8.74
N GLU A 367 13.98 -12.36 -9.87
CA GLU A 367 13.26 -12.54 -11.13
C GLU A 367 13.32 -14.00 -11.54
N TYR A 368 12.16 -14.56 -11.91
CA TYR A 368 12.03 -15.95 -12.34
C TYR A 368 11.14 -16.02 -13.58
N ALA A 369 11.44 -16.96 -14.47
CA ALA A 369 10.62 -17.25 -15.63
C ALA A 369 10.30 -18.76 -15.67
N ILE A 370 9.02 -19.06 -15.86
CA ILE A 370 8.51 -20.43 -15.94
C ILE A 370 7.75 -20.65 -17.24
N ARG A 371 7.67 -21.91 -17.66
CA ARG A 371 6.79 -22.33 -18.75
C ARG A 371 5.41 -22.64 -18.21
N VAL A 372 4.38 -22.13 -18.88
CA VAL A 372 2.99 -22.44 -18.58
C VAL A 372 2.65 -23.81 -19.19
N PRO A 373 2.15 -24.77 -18.41
CA PRO A 373 1.75 -26.08 -18.92
C PRO A 373 0.72 -25.99 -20.05
N MET A 374 0.74 -26.96 -20.97
CA MET A 374 -0.16 -27.00 -22.14
C MET A 374 -1.64 -27.23 -21.80
N GLN A 375 -1.95 -27.83 -20.67
CA GLN A 375 -3.31 -27.94 -20.17
C GLN A 375 -3.32 -27.34 -18.77
N VAL A 376 -4.18 -26.35 -18.56
CA VAL A 376 -4.35 -25.68 -17.27
C VAL A 376 -5.75 -26.01 -16.80
N SER A 377 -5.84 -26.61 -15.62
CA SER A 377 -7.11 -26.88 -14.97
C SER A 377 -7.53 -25.69 -14.11
N HIS A 378 -6.64 -25.23 -13.24
CA HIS A 378 -6.89 -24.19 -12.25
C HIS A 378 -5.64 -23.31 -12.09
N VAL A 379 -5.85 -22.04 -11.72
CA VAL A 379 -4.78 -21.16 -11.28
C VAL A 379 -5.06 -20.74 -9.84
N GLY A 380 -4.20 -21.16 -8.92
CA GLY A 380 -4.18 -20.68 -7.55
C GLY A 380 -3.39 -19.39 -7.43
N VAL A 381 -3.94 -18.40 -6.75
CA VAL A 381 -3.27 -17.12 -6.46
C VAL A 381 -3.12 -16.98 -4.96
N SER A 382 -1.88 -17.04 -4.49
CA SER A 382 -1.52 -16.87 -3.08
C SER A 382 -1.53 -15.39 -2.70
N LEU A 383 -2.15 -15.07 -1.56
CA LEU A 383 -2.34 -13.70 -1.09
C LEU A 383 -1.61 -13.44 0.22
N VAL A 384 -1.13 -12.21 0.39
CA VAL A 384 -0.48 -11.75 1.62
C VAL A 384 -1.01 -10.38 2.02
N CYS A 385 -1.43 -10.25 3.28
CA CYS A 385 -1.91 -8.98 3.82
C CYS A 385 -0.78 -8.25 4.54
N PHE A 386 -0.52 -7.01 4.13
CA PHE A 386 0.51 -6.17 4.72
C PHE A 386 0.10 -4.70 4.77
N GLY A 387 0.24 -4.06 5.94
CA GLY A 387 -0.13 -2.66 6.10
C GLY A 387 -1.60 -2.35 5.74
N GLY A 388 -2.54 -3.25 6.05
CA GLY A 388 -3.96 -3.09 5.71
C GLY A 388 -4.32 -3.35 4.24
N ASN A 389 -3.35 -3.74 3.41
CA ASN A 389 -3.51 -3.97 1.99
C ASN A 389 -3.23 -5.45 1.64
N THR A 390 -3.99 -6.03 0.72
CA THR A 390 -3.74 -7.37 0.18
C THR A 390 -2.86 -7.28 -1.06
N TYR A 391 -1.81 -8.10 -1.13
CA TYR A 391 -0.93 -8.25 -2.28
C TYR A 391 -0.93 -9.70 -2.76
N VAL A 392 -0.66 -9.89 -4.05
CA VAL A 392 -0.36 -11.22 -4.57
C VAL A 392 1.07 -11.61 -4.21
N SER A 393 1.26 -12.81 -3.68
CA SER A 393 2.57 -13.32 -3.24
C SER A 393 3.12 -14.45 -4.11
N GLY A 394 2.24 -15.21 -4.76
CA GLY A 394 2.64 -16.33 -5.61
C GLY A 394 1.50 -16.82 -6.50
N ILE A 395 1.86 -17.61 -7.51
CA ILE A 395 0.96 -18.18 -8.51
C ILE A 395 1.24 -19.67 -8.59
N ARG A 396 0.20 -20.50 -8.52
CA ARG A 396 0.23 -21.94 -8.71
C ARG A 396 -0.62 -22.32 -9.90
N ILE A 397 -0.08 -23.13 -10.81
CA ILE A 397 -0.77 -23.57 -12.02
C ILE A 397 -0.90 -25.08 -11.96
N ASP A 398 -2.13 -25.57 -11.92
CA ASP A 398 -2.43 -26.99 -11.84
C ASP A 398 -2.81 -27.55 -13.21
N THR A 399 -2.29 -28.72 -13.52
CA THR A 399 -2.64 -29.46 -14.74
C THR A 399 -3.67 -30.55 -14.44
N PRO A 400 -4.39 -31.08 -15.45
CA PRO A 400 -5.35 -32.16 -15.25
C PRO A 400 -4.73 -33.47 -14.72
N ASP A 401 -3.42 -33.68 -14.90
CA ASP A 401 -2.67 -34.83 -14.37
C ASP A 401 -2.14 -34.59 -12.94
N GLU A 402 -2.73 -33.65 -12.20
CA GLU A 402 -2.39 -33.29 -10.81
C GLU A 402 -0.93 -32.83 -10.62
N LYS A 403 -0.27 -32.39 -11.69
CA LYS A 403 1.02 -31.70 -11.57
C LYS A 403 0.81 -30.23 -11.34
N GLU A 404 1.72 -29.63 -10.58
CA GLU A 404 1.68 -28.22 -10.25
C GLU A 404 2.97 -27.52 -10.66
N VAL A 405 2.84 -26.27 -11.11
CA VAL A 405 3.95 -25.34 -11.27
C VAL A 405 3.73 -24.18 -10.32
N ARG A 406 4.69 -23.94 -9.43
CA ARG A 406 4.63 -22.93 -8.36
C ARG A 406 5.61 -21.82 -8.63
N LEU A 407 5.18 -20.56 -8.51
CA LEU A 407 6.01 -19.39 -8.73
C LEU A 407 5.77 -18.35 -7.63
N GLY A 408 6.79 -17.97 -6.89
CA GLY A 408 6.69 -16.99 -5.82
C GLY A 408 6.51 -17.59 -4.43
N TYR A 409 5.96 -16.79 -3.51
CA TYR A 409 5.66 -17.22 -2.14
C TYR A 409 4.29 -17.86 -2.08
N ILE A 410 4.27 -19.20 -2.16
CA ILE A 410 3.03 -19.99 -2.13
C ILE A 410 2.49 -20.11 -0.71
N ARG A 411 1.19 -19.86 -0.55
CA ARG A 411 0.48 -19.87 0.73
C ARG A 411 -0.82 -20.65 0.59
N PRO A 412 -0.79 -21.99 0.70
CA PRO A 412 -1.97 -22.83 0.46
C PRO A 412 -3.14 -22.53 1.42
N ASP A 413 -2.85 -21.98 2.60
CA ASP A 413 -3.80 -21.52 3.60
C ASP A 413 -4.53 -20.22 3.22
N ASN A 414 -4.00 -19.47 2.26
CA ASN A 414 -4.54 -18.19 1.83
C ASN A 414 -4.44 -18.03 0.30
N GLU A 415 -5.09 -18.96 -0.40
CA GLU A 415 -5.10 -19.01 -1.86
C GLU A 415 -6.52 -18.84 -2.39
N VAL A 416 -6.66 -18.08 -3.48
CA VAL A 416 -7.90 -17.99 -4.24
C VAL A 416 -7.73 -18.77 -5.54
N ILE A 417 -8.61 -19.74 -5.77
CA ILE A 417 -8.61 -20.54 -6.98
C ILE A 417 -9.43 -19.83 -8.07
N LEU A 418 -8.77 -19.54 -9.19
CA LEU A 418 -9.38 -18.98 -10.38
C LEU A 418 -9.94 -20.12 -11.22
N ASP A 419 -11.26 -20.13 -11.39
CA ASP A 419 -11.94 -21.08 -12.28
C ASP A 419 -11.76 -20.63 -13.73
N ILE A 420 -11.11 -21.47 -14.52
CA ILE A 420 -10.80 -21.27 -15.95
C ILE A 420 -11.68 -22.21 -16.80
N SER A 421 -12.47 -23.07 -16.14
CA SER A 421 -13.41 -24.00 -16.78
C SER A 421 -14.82 -23.42 -16.80
N GLN A 422 -15.56 -23.55 -17.91
CA GLN A 422 -16.95 -23.13 -17.90
C GLN A 422 -17.82 -24.12 -17.12
N LYS A 423 -18.68 -23.61 -16.22
CA LYS A 423 -19.78 -24.38 -15.63
C LYS A 423 -20.77 -24.79 -16.73
N GLY A 424 -20.79 -26.07 -17.06
CA GLY A 424 -21.84 -26.68 -17.91
C GLY A 424 -21.43 -27.12 -19.31
N ALA A 425 -20.15 -27.04 -19.67
CA ALA A 425 -19.65 -27.60 -20.93
C ALA A 425 -18.83 -28.86 -20.66
N GLU A 426 -19.33 -30.01 -21.10
CA GLU A 426 -18.54 -31.24 -21.16
C GLU A 426 -17.34 -31.02 -22.08
N SER A 427 -16.13 -31.01 -21.50
CA SER A 427 -14.84 -31.30 -22.15
C SER A 427 -14.01 -30.18 -22.82
N ASN A 428 -14.33 -28.89 -22.80
CA ASN A 428 -13.46 -27.88 -23.42
C ASN A 428 -13.04 -26.75 -22.47
N SER A 429 -11.98 -26.95 -21.68
CA SER A 429 -11.28 -25.85 -20.99
C SER A 429 -10.62 -24.94 -22.04
N HIS A 430 -11.01 -23.67 -22.10
CA HIS A 430 -10.36 -22.72 -23.00
C HIS A 430 -8.94 -22.42 -22.52
N PRO A 431 -7.95 -22.26 -23.43
CA PRO A 431 -6.59 -21.97 -23.02
C PRO A 431 -6.50 -20.63 -22.30
N LEU A 432 -5.63 -20.56 -21.30
CA LEU A 432 -5.24 -19.33 -20.61
C LEU A 432 -4.54 -18.40 -21.61
N THR A 433 -5.14 -17.24 -21.87
CA THR A 433 -4.63 -16.21 -22.80
C THR A 433 -4.03 -15.01 -22.08
N GLY A 434 -4.17 -14.93 -20.75
CA GLY A 434 -3.47 -13.89 -20.01
C GLY A 434 -4.01 -13.60 -18.64
N PHE A 435 -3.62 -12.42 -18.15
CA PHE A 435 -4.02 -11.92 -16.84
C PHE A 435 -4.46 -10.46 -16.92
N ALA A 436 -5.53 -10.12 -16.21
CA ALA A 436 -5.82 -8.73 -15.86
C ALA A 436 -5.29 -8.48 -14.45
N ILE A 437 -4.64 -7.33 -14.27
CA ILE A 437 -3.87 -7.01 -13.06
C ILE A 437 -4.41 -5.73 -12.43
N CYS A 438 -4.57 -5.72 -11.12
CA CYS A 438 -4.69 -4.53 -10.30
C CYS A 438 -3.37 -4.27 -9.58
N ALA A 439 -2.82 -3.05 -9.69
CA ALA A 439 -1.54 -2.69 -9.11
C ALA A 439 -1.50 -1.25 -8.63
N ASP A 440 -0.73 -1.01 -7.58
CA ASP A 440 -0.39 0.31 -7.06
C ASP A 440 1.16 0.43 -6.92
N PRO A 441 1.72 1.57 -6.50
CA PRO A 441 3.17 1.69 -6.29
C PRO A 441 3.75 0.73 -5.24
N GLY A 442 2.90 0.14 -4.39
CA GLY A 442 3.28 -0.85 -3.40
C GLY A 442 3.47 -2.24 -4.00
N GLY A 443 2.64 -2.69 -4.93
CA GLY A 443 2.74 -4.04 -5.47
C GLY A 443 1.56 -4.42 -6.37
N ILE A 444 1.57 -5.67 -6.85
CA ILE A 444 0.39 -6.25 -7.48
C ILE A 444 -0.62 -6.62 -6.39
N ARG A 445 -1.81 -6.01 -6.46
CA ARG A 445 -2.89 -6.08 -5.46
C ARG A 445 -3.89 -7.18 -5.74
N GLY A 446 -4.16 -7.41 -7.03
CA GLY A 446 -5.08 -8.44 -7.47
C GLY A 446 -4.83 -8.90 -8.89
N ILE A 447 -5.23 -10.14 -9.17
CA ILE A 447 -5.09 -10.80 -10.47
C ILE A 447 -6.37 -11.56 -10.80
N ARG A 448 -6.73 -11.59 -12.08
CA ARG A 448 -7.69 -12.54 -12.62
C ARG A 448 -7.20 -13.11 -13.95
N ALA A 449 -7.62 -14.32 -14.27
CA ALA A 449 -7.24 -15.02 -15.48
C ALA A 449 -8.15 -14.61 -16.65
N ALA A 450 -7.58 -14.62 -17.85
CA ALA A 450 -8.27 -14.45 -19.11
C ALA A 450 -8.17 -15.72 -19.96
N THR A 451 -9.27 -16.08 -20.62
CA THR A 451 -9.37 -17.27 -21.48
C THR A 451 -9.63 -16.89 -22.93
N ALA A 452 -9.39 -17.82 -23.84
CA ALA A 452 -9.54 -17.58 -25.28
C ALA A 452 -10.96 -17.27 -25.77
N ASP A 453 -11.98 -17.60 -24.99
CA ASP A 453 -13.37 -17.21 -25.26
C ASP A 453 -13.68 -15.76 -24.85
N GLY A 454 -12.68 -15.04 -24.32
CA GLY A 454 -12.81 -13.67 -23.85
C GLY A 454 -13.42 -13.56 -22.45
N THR A 455 -13.65 -14.68 -21.74
CA THR A 455 -14.12 -14.63 -20.36
C THR A 455 -12.99 -14.30 -19.40
N LEU A 456 -13.35 -13.64 -18.30
CA LEU A 456 -12.44 -13.24 -17.23
C LEU A 456 -12.92 -13.89 -15.93
N SER A 457 -12.00 -14.52 -15.20
CA SER A 457 -12.32 -15.10 -13.90
C SER A 457 -12.68 -14.03 -12.87
N ASN A 458 -13.15 -14.47 -11.70
CA ASN A 458 -13.22 -13.60 -10.53
C ASN A 458 -11.83 -13.06 -10.16
N TRP A 459 -11.80 -11.93 -9.46
CA TRP A 459 -10.57 -11.38 -8.90
C TRP A 459 -10.08 -12.19 -7.71
N ALA A 460 -8.79 -12.49 -7.69
CA ALA A 460 -8.05 -12.85 -6.50
C ALA A 460 -7.32 -11.61 -5.97
N GLY A 461 -7.58 -11.23 -4.72
CA GLY A 461 -6.98 -10.05 -4.08
C GLY A 461 -7.78 -8.75 -4.22
N ASP A 462 -7.16 -7.64 -3.84
CA ASP A 462 -7.79 -6.32 -3.81
C ASP A 462 -7.87 -5.71 -5.21
N HIS A 463 -9.06 -5.29 -5.60
CA HIS A 463 -9.32 -4.73 -6.93
C HIS A 463 -10.21 -3.49 -6.91
N HIS A 464 -10.95 -3.24 -5.83
CA HIS A 464 -11.73 -2.02 -5.64
C HIS A 464 -10.81 -0.85 -5.35
N ASP A 465 -11.03 0.28 -6.01
CA ASP A 465 -10.22 1.49 -5.88
C ASP A 465 -8.71 1.30 -6.11
N VAL A 466 -8.35 0.28 -6.90
CA VAL A 466 -6.97 0.04 -7.36
C VAL A 466 -6.92 0.15 -8.88
N PRO A 467 -5.93 0.85 -9.46
CA PRO A 467 -5.79 0.90 -10.91
C PRO A 467 -5.59 -0.48 -11.54
N SER A 468 -6.19 -0.71 -12.71
CA SER A 468 -6.22 -2.02 -13.37
C SER A 468 -5.82 -1.96 -14.85
N THR A 469 -5.25 -3.06 -15.37
CA THR A 469 -4.78 -3.14 -16.77
C THR A 469 -5.06 -4.51 -17.40
N LEU A 470 -5.24 -4.52 -18.73
CA LEU A 470 -5.36 -5.73 -19.56
C LEU A 470 -4.08 -6.02 -20.37
N ARG A 471 -2.95 -5.37 -20.04
CA ARG A 471 -1.72 -5.45 -20.84
C ARG A 471 -1.18 -6.87 -21.01
N LEU A 472 -1.45 -7.75 -20.05
CA LEU A 472 -1.01 -9.14 -20.08
C LEU A 472 -2.06 -10.09 -20.68
N CYS A 473 -3.14 -9.56 -21.27
CA CYS A 473 -4.14 -10.34 -22.01
C CYS A 473 -3.75 -10.42 -23.49
N LEU A 474 -3.30 -11.59 -23.91
CA LEU A 474 -2.91 -11.90 -25.28
C LEU A 474 -4.12 -12.33 -26.11
N ASN A 475 -3.94 -12.36 -27.43
CA ASN A 475 -4.89 -12.99 -28.34
C ASN A 475 -4.66 -14.51 -28.43
N GLU A 476 -3.44 -14.94 -28.11
CA GLU A 476 -3.02 -16.34 -28.11
C GLU A 476 -2.78 -16.87 -26.70
N ARG A 477 -2.51 -18.17 -26.60
CA ARG A 477 -2.24 -18.84 -25.33
C ARG A 477 -0.94 -18.34 -24.70
N VAL A 478 -0.94 -18.11 -23.38
CA VAL A 478 0.28 -17.82 -22.63
C VAL A 478 1.17 -19.05 -22.59
N THR A 479 2.41 -18.90 -23.05
CA THR A 479 3.41 -19.97 -23.06
C THR A 479 4.38 -19.88 -21.90
N HIS A 480 4.72 -18.66 -21.46
CA HIS A 480 5.66 -18.41 -20.38
C HIS A 480 5.15 -17.27 -19.50
N ILE A 481 5.55 -17.30 -18.24
CA ILE A 481 5.32 -16.22 -17.29
C ILE A 481 6.66 -15.85 -16.70
N LYS A 482 6.94 -14.55 -16.65
CA LYS A 482 8.08 -14.01 -15.92
C LYS A 482 7.59 -13.11 -14.80
N ALA A 483 8.13 -13.30 -13.61
CA ALA A 483 7.68 -12.63 -12.41
C ALA A 483 8.86 -12.05 -11.64
N LYS A 484 8.65 -10.89 -11.02
CA LYS A 484 9.58 -10.31 -10.06
C LYS A 484 8.95 -10.27 -8.69
N PHE A 485 9.72 -10.68 -7.69
CA PHE A 485 9.32 -10.71 -6.29
C PHE A 485 10.27 -9.87 -5.47
N ASP A 486 9.74 -9.11 -4.51
CA ASP A 486 10.52 -8.59 -3.41
C ASP A 486 10.62 -9.66 -2.30
N ALA A 487 10.87 -9.28 -1.06
CA ALA A 487 10.97 -10.26 0.02
C ALA A 487 9.66 -11.02 0.32
N PHE A 488 8.47 -10.59 -0.11
CA PHE A 488 7.23 -11.26 0.30
C PHE A 488 6.08 -11.19 -0.71
N ARG A 489 6.18 -10.38 -1.77
CA ARG A 489 5.10 -10.17 -2.72
C ARG A 489 5.59 -10.08 -4.16
N LEU A 490 4.65 -10.27 -5.07
CA LEU A 490 4.79 -10.07 -6.50
C LEU A 490 4.77 -8.56 -6.81
N ILE A 491 5.84 -8.07 -7.43
CA ILE A 491 5.97 -6.66 -7.83
C ILE A 491 5.85 -6.47 -9.34
N SER A 492 6.09 -7.51 -10.13
CA SER A 492 5.98 -7.46 -11.59
C SER A 492 5.56 -8.81 -12.14
N LEU A 493 4.71 -8.79 -13.16
CA LEU A 493 4.31 -9.95 -13.94
C LEU A 493 4.43 -9.64 -15.43
N SER A 494 4.95 -10.59 -16.20
CA SER A 494 5.18 -10.44 -17.62
C SER A 494 4.79 -11.69 -18.39
N VAL A 495 4.32 -11.48 -19.62
CA VAL A 495 4.03 -12.52 -20.61
C VAL A 495 4.77 -12.20 -21.92
N PRO A 496 5.06 -13.20 -22.77
CA PRO A 496 5.67 -12.95 -24.07
C PRO A 496 4.84 -12.01 -24.94
N GLU A 497 5.51 -11.16 -25.69
CA GLU A 497 4.90 -10.36 -26.74
C GLU A 497 4.61 -11.23 -27.98
N GLU A 498 3.46 -11.01 -28.63
CA GLU A 498 3.11 -11.71 -29.87
C GLU A 498 4.12 -11.32 -30.98
N GLU A 499 4.90 -12.28 -31.48
CA GLU A 499 5.75 -12.12 -32.66
C GLU A 499 4.86 -12.01 -33.91
N GLN A 500 4.45 -10.80 -34.28
CA GLN A 500 3.96 -10.59 -35.64
C GLN A 500 5.16 -10.42 -36.56
N ILE A 501 5.38 -11.42 -37.42
CA ILE A 501 6.30 -11.42 -38.57
C ILE A 501 5.77 -10.42 -39.61
N HIS A 502 5.78 -9.12 -39.31
CA HIS A 502 5.63 -8.09 -40.32
C HIS A 502 6.68 -7.01 -40.10
N SER A 503 7.60 -6.96 -41.06
CA SER A 503 8.49 -5.84 -41.31
C SER A 503 7.74 -4.52 -41.17
N GLN A 504 8.28 -3.64 -40.32
CA GLN A 504 7.86 -2.26 -40.03
C GLN A 504 6.83 -2.13 -38.88
N ASN A 505 7.38 -1.94 -37.68
CA ASN A 505 6.76 -1.54 -36.40
C ASN A 505 6.15 -2.66 -35.53
N PRO A 506 6.51 -2.73 -34.23
CA PRO A 506 5.88 -3.65 -33.29
C PRO A 506 4.37 -3.34 -33.15
N PRO A 507 3.51 -4.35 -32.92
CA PRO A 507 2.07 -4.14 -32.78
C PRO A 507 1.78 -3.25 -31.56
N CYS A 508 1.30 -2.03 -31.83
CA CYS A 508 0.87 -1.11 -30.78
C CYS A 508 -0.42 -1.65 -30.15
N LEU A 509 -0.36 -2.07 -28.88
CA LEU A 509 -1.54 -2.41 -28.09
C LEU A 509 -2.54 -1.26 -28.12
N SER A 510 -3.84 -1.57 -28.15
CA SER A 510 -4.85 -0.52 -28.01
C SER A 510 -4.64 0.23 -26.68
N PRO A 511 -4.92 1.54 -26.61
CA PRO A 511 -4.79 2.30 -25.36
C PRO A 511 -5.58 1.67 -24.21
N ARG A 512 -6.72 1.04 -24.52
CA ARG A 512 -7.51 0.27 -23.55
C ARG A 512 -6.70 -0.84 -22.88
N LYS A 513 -5.91 -1.61 -23.65
CA LYS A 513 -5.09 -2.71 -23.14
C LYS A 513 -3.73 -2.26 -22.59
N ALA A 514 -3.09 -1.27 -23.22
CA ALA A 514 -1.73 -0.85 -22.89
C ALA A 514 -1.62 -0.12 -21.54
N THR A 515 -2.69 0.56 -21.14
CA THR A 515 -2.74 1.53 -20.05
C THR A 515 -3.21 0.92 -18.72
N LEU A 516 -2.78 1.56 -17.63
CA LEU A 516 -3.31 1.36 -16.28
C LEU A 516 -4.50 2.32 -16.04
N TRP A 517 -5.70 1.81 -15.82
CA TRP A 517 -6.94 2.58 -15.71
C TRP A 517 -7.46 2.65 -14.27
N TYR A 518 -8.00 3.79 -13.86
CA TYR A 518 -8.68 3.97 -12.59
C TYR A 518 -10.02 4.71 -12.79
N PRO A 519 -11.12 4.33 -12.11
CA PRO A 519 -11.25 3.18 -11.23
C PRO A 519 -11.46 1.85 -11.99
N HIS A 520 -11.88 1.90 -13.25
CA HIS A 520 -12.10 0.71 -14.07
C HIS A 520 -11.62 0.92 -15.51
N ILE A 521 -11.31 -0.17 -16.20
CA ILE A 521 -10.98 -0.17 -17.62
C ILE A 521 -12.24 0.22 -18.42
N PRO A 522 -12.15 1.20 -19.35
CA PRO A 522 -13.28 1.59 -20.19
C PRO A 522 -13.85 0.39 -20.96
N SER A 523 -15.15 0.35 -21.20
CA SER A 523 -15.85 -0.76 -21.87
C SER A 523 -15.66 -0.74 -23.40
N GLU A 524 -15.78 -1.87 -24.08
CA GLU A 524 -15.60 -1.93 -25.55
C GLU A 524 -16.60 -1.05 -26.33
N GLN A 525 -17.71 -0.65 -25.72
CA GLN A 525 -18.69 0.26 -26.31
C GLN A 525 -18.27 1.74 -26.23
N GLN A 526 -17.22 2.05 -25.45
CA GLN A 526 -16.67 3.39 -25.28
C GLN A 526 -15.51 3.63 -26.24
N SER A 527 -15.65 4.60 -27.13
CA SER A 527 -14.56 5.01 -28.03
C SER A 527 -13.62 5.96 -27.30
N LEU A 528 -12.33 5.61 -27.28
CA LEU A 528 -11.27 6.38 -26.63
C LEU A 528 -10.55 7.24 -27.65
N HIS A 529 -10.42 8.53 -27.34
CA HIS A 529 -9.81 9.52 -28.22
C HIS A 529 -8.66 10.24 -27.51
N GLU A 530 -7.44 10.03 -28.01
CA GLU A 530 -6.24 10.65 -27.45
C GLU A 530 -6.06 12.09 -27.96
N LEU A 531 -6.03 13.06 -27.04
CA LEU A 531 -5.81 14.47 -27.37
C LEU A 531 -4.35 14.89 -27.24
N ASP A 532 -3.75 14.70 -26.06
CA ASP A 532 -2.45 15.31 -25.72
C ASP A 532 -1.52 14.39 -24.91
N PHE A 533 -1.67 13.08 -25.09
CA PHE A 533 -0.70 12.15 -24.53
C PHE A 533 0.59 12.24 -25.34
N VAL A 534 1.62 12.88 -24.76
CA VAL A 534 2.96 12.96 -25.34
C VAL A 534 3.62 11.58 -25.28
N TYR A 535 3.37 10.73 -26.27
CA TYR A 535 4.07 9.45 -26.43
C TYR A 535 4.61 9.21 -27.83
N GLN A 536 4.58 10.19 -28.73
CA GLN A 536 5.11 10.04 -30.08
C GLN A 536 6.51 10.64 -30.16
N ASP A 537 7.54 9.81 -29.92
CA ASP A 537 8.84 9.82 -30.63
C ASP A 537 9.94 8.95 -29.98
N GLU A 538 9.64 8.13 -28.97
CA GLU A 538 10.63 7.18 -28.42
C GLU A 538 10.31 5.73 -28.88
N PRO A 539 11.25 5.03 -29.55
CA PRO A 539 11.00 3.73 -30.19
C PRO A 539 10.90 2.53 -29.23
N GLN A 540 10.74 2.75 -27.92
CA GLN A 540 10.49 1.68 -26.96
C GLN A 540 9.21 1.93 -26.16
N PRO A 541 8.29 0.94 -26.07
CA PRO A 541 7.15 1.05 -25.19
C PRO A 541 7.66 1.17 -23.74
N PHE A 542 7.42 2.32 -23.11
CA PHE A 542 7.74 2.53 -21.71
C PHE A 542 7.24 1.35 -20.87
N LEU A 543 8.13 0.82 -20.02
CA LEU A 543 7.73 -0.11 -18.97
C LEU A 543 6.59 0.54 -18.17
N LEU A 544 5.55 -0.23 -17.80
CA LEU A 544 4.44 0.23 -16.95
C LEU A 544 4.93 0.94 -15.66
N ASN A 545 6.18 0.70 -15.29
CA ASN A 545 6.99 1.31 -14.25
C ASN A 545 7.01 2.85 -14.23
N TYR A 546 6.55 3.53 -15.30
CA TYR A 546 6.48 5.01 -15.40
C TYR A 546 5.07 5.55 -15.70
N GLN A 547 4.06 4.69 -15.88
CA GLN A 547 2.73 5.15 -16.26
C GLN A 547 1.91 5.51 -15.02
N GLN A 548 1.58 6.79 -14.89
CA GLN A 548 0.51 7.22 -14.00
C GLN A 548 -0.81 6.62 -14.49
N PRO A 549 -1.71 6.19 -13.59
CA PRO A 549 -2.98 5.64 -14.01
C PRO A 549 -3.78 6.70 -14.78
N HIS A 550 -4.41 6.29 -15.87
CA HIS A 550 -5.41 7.10 -16.56
C HIS A 550 -6.69 7.06 -15.72
N ILE A 551 -7.04 8.22 -15.19
CA ILE A 551 -8.22 8.41 -14.34
C ILE A 551 -9.40 8.70 -15.24
N LEU A 552 -10.30 7.74 -15.35
CA LEU A 552 -11.52 7.80 -16.12
C LEU A 552 -12.62 8.54 -15.35
N LEU A 553 -13.21 9.54 -15.99
CA LEU A 553 -14.29 10.38 -15.46
C LEU A 553 -15.47 10.38 -16.43
N MET A 554 -16.45 9.52 -16.15
CA MET A 554 -17.68 9.40 -16.93
C MET A 554 -18.73 10.41 -16.45
N PHE A 555 -18.52 11.69 -16.75
CA PHE A 555 -19.45 12.75 -16.33
C PHE A 555 -20.85 12.63 -16.95
N GLY A 556 -20.96 11.92 -18.07
CA GLY A 556 -22.23 11.59 -18.73
C GLY A 556 -22.89 10.33 -18.18
N GLY A 557 -22.26 9.58 -17.27
CA GLY A 557 -22.77 8.29 -16.81
C GLY A 557 -22.81 7.25 -17.94
N GLU A 558 -23.27 6.03 -17.62
CA GLU A 558 -23.43 4.99 -18.64
C GLU A 558 -24.44 5.45 -19.70
N LYS A 559 -24.05 5.34 -20.98
CA LYS A 559 -24.88 5.70 -22.14
C LYS A 559 -25.44 7.12 -22.07
N GLY A 560 -24.76 8.04 -21.37
CA GLY A 560 -25.20 9.44 -21.29
C GLY A 560 -26.31 9.74 -20.28
N SER A 561 -26.65 8.80 -19.37
CA SER A 561 -27.72 8.96 -18.38
C SER A 561 -27.57 10.17 -17.44
N TYR A 562 -26.36 10.66 -17.19
CA TYR A 562 -26.10 11.81 -16.31
C TYR A 562 -26.03 13.15 -17.06
N LEU A 563 -25.98 13.12 -18.39
CA LEU A 563 -25.92 14.33 -19.22
C LEU A 563 -27.08 15.31 -18.98
N PRO A 564 -28.35 14.86 -18.76
CA PRO A 564 -29.46 15.75 -18.42
C PRO A 564 -29.30 16.47 -17.08
N TYR A 565 -28.43 15.98 -16.19
CA TYR A 565 -28.25 16.52 -14.85
C TYR A 565 -27.02 17.43 -14.73
N LEU A 566 -26.15 17.49 -15.75
CA LEU A 566 -24.89 18.23 -15.68
C LEU A 566 -25.15 19.75 -15.65
N THR A 567 -24.90 20.40 -14.52
CA THR A 567 -25.16 21.84 -14.34
C THR A 567 -23.90 22.70 -14.42
N LYS A 568 -22.72 22.13 -14.14
CA LYS A 568 -21.49 22.92 -13.99
C LYS A 568 -20.22 22.08 -14.09
N ILE A 569 -19.20 22.65 -14.71
CA ILE A 569 -17.82 22.15 -14.71
C ILE A 569 -16.98 23.13 -13.90
N SER A 570 -16.13 22.62 -13.02
CA SER A 570 -15.18 23.46 -12.29
C SER A 570 -13.76 22.95 -12.37
N VAL A 571 -12.81 23.86 -12.50
CA VAL A 571 -11.38 23.53 -12.57
C VAL A 571 -10.63 24.28 -11.48
N SER A 572 -9.85 23.55 -10.69
CA SER A 572 -8.96 24.14 -9.69
C SER A 572 -7.59 24.45 -10.28
N THR A 573 -6.99 25.54 -9.81
CA THR A 573 -5.68 26.02 -10.26
C THR A 573 -4.77 26.31 -9.08
N LEU A 574 -3.48 26.02 -9.22
CA LEU A 574 -2.44 26.36 -8.27
C LEU A 574 -1.18 26.73 -9.04
N ALA A 575 -0.48 27.80 -8.65
CA ALA A 575 0.82 28.18 -9.23
C ALA A 575 0.90 28.23 -10.77
N GLY A 576 -0.22 28.57 -11.45
CA GLY A 576 -0.26 28.68 -12.91
C GLY A 576 -0.33 27.34 -13.67
N ILE A 577 -0.84 26.29 -13.02
CA ILE A 577 -1.21 24.99 -13.63
C ILE A 577 -2.64 24.59 -13.22
N LEU A 578 -3.29 23.73 -14.02
CA LEU A 578 -4.58 23.12 -13.66
C LEU A 578 -4.32 21.89 -12.77
N THR A 579 -4.96 21.84 -11.61
CA THR A 579 -4.76 20.76 -10.63
C THR A 579 -5.94 19.80 -10.57
N TRP A 580 -7.18 20.28 -10.68
CA TRP A 580 -8.37 19.44 -10.60
C TRP A 580 -9.45 19.83 -11.59
N ILE A 581 -10.28 18.86 -11.98
CA ILE A 581 -11.53 19.06 -12.72
C ILE A 581 -12.67 18.32 -11.98
N ASP A 582 -13.81 18.99 -11.79
CA ASP A 582 -15.01 18.39 -11.21
C ASP A 582 -16.23 18.69 -12.08
N PHE A 583 -17.16 17.74 -12.10
CA PHE A 583 -18.47 17.86 -12.74
C PHE A 583 -19.56 17.87 -11.68
N HIS A 584 -20.49 18.82 -11.75
CA HIS A 584 -21.53 19.03 -10.73
C HIS A 584 -22.93 18.83 -11.31
N TYR A 585 -23.81 18.28 -10.48
CA TYR A 585 -25.20 17.97 -10.82
C TYR A 585 -26.13 18.52 -9.73
N GLU A 586 -26.42 19.81 -9.81
CA GLU A 586 -27.17 20.55 -8.78
C GLU A 586 -28.67 20.60 -9.10
N CYS A 587 -29.27 19.46 -9.43
CA CYS A 587 -30.69 19.35 -9.79
C CYS A 587 -31.37 18.17 -9.08
N GLU A 588 -32.68 18.31 -8.84
CA GLU A 588 -33.48 17.26 -8.20
C GLU A 588 -33.53 15.99 -9.06
N GLY A 589 -33.33 14.83 -8.42
CA GLY A 589 -33.28 13.53 -9.09
C GLY A 589 -31.92 13.14 -9.69
N ALA A 590 -30.87 13.97 -9.53
CA ALA A 590 -29.52 13.61 -9.94
C ALA A 590 -28.96 12.42 -9.11
N PRO A 591 -28.29 11.43 -9.73
CA PRO A 591 -27.75 10.27 -9.02
C PRO A 591 -26.61 10.60 -8.04
N ILE A 592 -25.82 11.63 -8.35
CA ILE A 592 -24.70 12.13 -7.54
C ILE A 592 -24.68 13.65 -7.60
N SER A 593 -24.14 14.33 -6.57
CA SER A 593 -24.04 15.80 -6.57
C SER A 593 -22.79 16.33 -7.28
N CYS A 594 -21.69 15.57 -7.25
CA CYS A 594 -20.42 15.95 -7.83
C CYS A 594 -19.59 14.70 -8.18
N LEU A 595 -18.91 14.75 -9.33
CA LEU A 595 -17.91 13.78 -9.76
C LEU A 595 -16.52 14.44 -9.77
N PRO A 596 -15.71 14.24 -8.72
CA PRO A 596 -14.32 14.71 -8.68
C PRO A 596 -13.37 13.71 -9.36
N VAL A 597 -12.15 14.16 -9.70
CA VAL A 597 -11.09 13.27 -10.25
C VAL A 597 -10.73 12.13 -9.28
N TYR A 598 -10.66 12.41 -7.98
CA TYR A 598 -10.52 11.40 -6.93
C TYR A 598 -11.64 11.55 -5.91
N GLN A 599 -12.35 10.47 -5.64
CA GLN A 599 -13.32 10.43 -4.54
C GLN A 599 -12.57 10.43 -3.20
N GLY A 600 -12.99 11.26 -2.24
CA GLY A 600 -12.47 11.25 -0.87
C GLY A 600 -11.11 11.95 -0.61
N ARG A 601 -10.43 12.52 -1.62
CA ARG A 601 -9.23 13.35 -1.38
C ARG A 601 -9.61 14.79 -1.01
N GLU A 602 -9.08 15.28 0.10
CA GLU A 602 -9.20 16.69 0.46
C GLU A 602 -8.43 17.57 -0.55
N LYS A 603 -9.09 18.62 -1.03
CA LYS A 603 -8.46 19.63 -1.88
C LYS A 603 -7.53 20.47 -1.01
N HIS A 604 -6.33 20.78 -1.49
CA HIS A 604 -5.48 21.74 -0.80
C HIS A 604 -6.22 23.07 -0.61
N GLY A 605 -6.25 23.58 0.63
CA GLY A 605 -7.01 24.79 0.99
C GLY A 605 -6.62 26.07 0.25
N ASN A 606 -5.50 26.07 -0.48
CA ASN A 606 -4.96 27.24 -1.19
C ASN A 606 -5.24 27.23 -2.71
N GLN A 607 -6.14 26.39 -3.21
CA GLN A 607 -6.46 26.33 -4.64
C GLN A 607 -7.55 27.32 -5.04
N SER A 608 -7.32 28.06 -6.13
CA SER A 608 -8.36 28.90 -6.74
C SER A 608 -9.24 28.06 -7.67
N LYS A 609 -10.54 28.34 -7.73
CA LYS A 609 -11.53 27.57 -8.51
C LYS A 609 -12.16 28.43 -9.61
N ILE A 610 -12.08 27.98 -10.85
CA ILE A 610 -12.74 28.57 -12.03
C ILE A 610 -13.95 27.70 -12.37
N GLN A 611 -15.09 28.31 -12.73
CA GLN A 611 -16.35 27.61 -12.95
C GLN A 611 -16.98 27.96 -14.30
N PHE A 612 -17.63 26.98 -14.92
CA PHE A 612 -18.39 27.11 -16.16
C PHE A 612 -19.75 26.41 -16.01
N ASN A 613 -20.83 27.17 -16.13
CA ASN A 613 -22.19 26.63 -16.01
C ASN A 613 -22.65 26.04 -17.34
N ILE A 614 -23.25 24.85 -17.29
CA ILE A 614 -23.80 24.10 -18.43
C ILE A 614 -25.27 23.80 -18.15
N ASP A 615 -26.14 23.99 -19.14
CA ASP A 615 -27.56 23.69 -19.03
C ASP A 615 -27.88 22.27 -19.52
N GLY A 616 -27.39 21.27 -18.77
CA GLY A 616 -27.69 19.85 -19.02
C GLY A 616 -29.19 19.56 -19.11
N PRO A 617 -30.03 20.05 -18.17
CA PRO A 617 -31.48 19.84 -18.22
C PRO A 617 -32.13 20.40 -19.48
N GLY A 618 -31.68 21.57 -19.96
CA GLY A 618 -32.13 22.16 -21.21
C GLY A 618 -31.53 21.54 -22.48
N GLY A 619 -30.79 20.44 -22.38
CA GLY A 619 -30.23 19.74 -23.55
C GLY A 619 -28.87 20.25 -24.03
N GLU A 620 -28.19 21.10 -23.26
CA GLU A 620 -26.82 21.50 -23.57
C GLU A 620 -25.84 20.35 -23.32
N ARG A 621 -24.93 20.09 -24.27
CA ARG A 621 -23.96 19.00 -24.23
C ARG A 621 -22.58 19.50 -24.61
N VAL A 622 -21.56 18.91 -23.98
CA VAL A 622 -20.16 19.14 -24.34
C VAL A 622 -19.87 18.44 -25.66
N THR A 623 -19.29 19.18 -26.61
CA THR A 623 -18.97 18.69 -27.96
C THR A 623 -17.47 18.65 -28.24
N GLY A 624 -16.64 19.21 -27.35
CA GLY A 624 -15.20 19.15 -27.53
C GLY A 624 -14.41 19.70 -26.36
N PHE A 625 -13.19 19.19 -26.23
CA PHE A 625 -12.15 19.72 -25.36
C PHE A 625 -10.93 20.11 -26.18
N ARG A 626 -10.25 21.17 -25.78
CA ARG A 626 -8.94 21.56 -26.31
C ARG A 626 -8.03 21.92 -25.15
N VAL A 627 -6.83 21.36 -25.13
CA VAL A 627 -5.82 21.64 -24.11
C VAL A 627 -4.70 22.49 -24.68
N LYS A 628 -4.02 23.24 -23.81
CA LYS A 628 -2.69 23.77 -24.09
C LYS A 628 -1.79 23.49 -22.91
N ASP A 629 -0.63 22.96 -23.26
CA ASP A 629 0.36 22.53 -22.29
C ASP A 629 1.37 23.62 -21.97
N LYS A 630 1.91 23.50 -20.76
CA LYS A 630 3.08 24.21 -20.28
C LYS A 630 4.19 23.20 -20.10
N GLN A 631 5.16 23.23 -21.02
CA GLN A 631 6.38 22.45 -20.92
C GLN A 631 7.40 23.21 -20.07
N TRP A 632 7.77 22.64 -18.92
CA TRP A 632 8.86 23.16 -18.11
C TRP A 632 10.18 22.68 -18.69
N ARG A 633 11.18 23.57 -18.78
CA ARG A 633 12.50 23.24 -19.35
C ARG A 633 13.64 23.57 -18.39
N THR A 634 14.72 22.79 -18.45
CA THR A 634 15.97 23.05 -17.72
C THR A 634 16.67 24.29 -18.28
N PRO A 635 17.66 24.88 -17.57
CA PRO A 635 18.53 25.90 -18.13
C PRO A 635 19.30 25.45 -19.39
N LYS A 636 19.43 24.13 -19.61
CA LYS A 636 19.99 23.51 -20.82
C LYS A 636 18.95 23.22 -21.90
N ASN A 637 17.71 23.71 -21.72
CA ASN A 637 16.58 23.57 -22.64
C ASN A 637 16.01 22.15 -22.78
N GLU A 638 16.28 21.26 -21.81
CA GLU A 638 15.73 19.90 -21.76
C GLU A 638 14.35 19.91 -21.08
N PRO A 639 13.34 19.15 -21.56
CA PRO A 639 12.03 19.10 -20.92
C PRO A 639 12.10 18.43 -19.54
N ILE A 640 11.51 19.07 -18.51
CA ILE A 640 11.48 18.58 -17.11
C ILE A 640 10.14 17.91 -16.80
N SER A 641 9.04 18.57 -17.17
CA SER A 641 7.68 18.07 -16.90
C SER A 641 6.66 18.77 -17.79
N PHE A 642 5.52 18.10 -17.97
CA PHE A 642 4.36 18.58 -18.73
C PHE A 642 3.20 18.82 -17.75
N SER A 643 2.59 20.00 -17.82
CA SER A 643 1.37 20.32 -17.07
C SER A 643 0.39 21.02 -17.99
N ILE A 644 -0.89 20.69 -17.87
CA ILE A 644 -1.96 21.40 -18.58
C ILE A 644 -2.13 22.77 -17.91
N ALA A 645 -1.95 23.84 -18.68
CA ALA A 645 -2.11 25.21 -18.19
C ALA A 645 -3.44 25.83 -18.61
N THR A 646 -3.98 25.42 -19.76
CA THR A 646 -5.30 25.87 -20.21
C THR A 646 -6.15 24.74 -20.76
N LEU A 647 -7.44 24.74 -20.44
CA LEU A 647 -8.44 23.81 -20.95
C LEU A 647 -9.60 24.62 -21.52
N GLU A 648 -9.95 24.39 -22.78
CA GLU A 648 -11.10 24.97 -23.44
C GLU A 648 -12.17 23.91 -23.69
N VAL A 649 -13.42 24.24 -23.37
CA VAL A 649 -14.60 23.38 -23.51
C VAL A 649 -15.58 24.02 -24.48
N THR A 650 -16.07 23.25 -25.45
CA THR A 650 -17.10 23.69 -26.41
C THR A 650 -18.40 22.91 -26.26
N THR A 651 -19.52 23.53 -26.63
CA THR A 651 -20.87 22.96 -26.47
C THR A 651 -21.68 22.97 -27.78
N ASN A 652 -22.73 22.14 -27.83
CA ASN A 652 -23.69 22.08 -28.94
C ASN A 652 -24.50 23.38 -29.15
N ARG A 653 -24.50 24.29 -28.17
CA ARG A 653 -25.10 25.63 -28.26
C ARG A 653 -24.13 26.70 -28.81
N GLY A 654 -22.97 26.29 -29.32
CA GLY A 654 -21.96 27.20 -29.86
C GLY A 654 -21.19 28.00 -28.79
N ARG A 655 -21.37 27.68 -27.50
CA ARG A 655 -20.59 28.31 -26.43
C ARG A 655 -19.21 27.66 -26.33
N SER A 656 -18.19 28.48 -26.07
CA SER A 656 -16.85 28.04 -25.68
C SER A 656 -16.44 28.73 -24.38
N PHE A 657 -15.76 28.00 -23.49
CA PHE A 657 -15.21 28.54 -22.26
C PHE A 657 -13.78 28.04 -22.04
N THR A 658 -12.86 28.93 -21.66
CA THR A 658 -11.46 28.60 -21.41
C THR A 658 -11.12 28.76 -19.93
N PHE A 659 -10.72 27.67 -19.30
CA PHE A 659 -10.04 27.64 -18.01
C PHE A 659 -8.56 27.96 -18.23
N ASP A 660 -8.07 29.10 -17.72
CA ASP A 660 -6.67 29.51 -17.84
C ASP A 660 -6.07 29.79 -16.46
N ALA A 661 -5.04 29.01 -16.10
CA ALA A 661 -4.36 29.13 -14.81
C ALA A 661 -3.59 30.45 -14.64
N ASN A 662 -3.33 31.20 -15.72
CA ASN A 662 -2.55 32.44 -15.71
C ASN A 662 -3.39 33.71 -15.51
N VAL A 663 -4.71 33.59 -15.39
CA VAL A 663 -5.63 34.74 -15.20
C VAL A 663 -5.59 35.28 -13.76
N LEU A 664 -4.95 34.56 -12.82
CA LEU A 664 -4.77 34.99 -11.43
C LEU A 664 -3.41 35.71 -11.21
N PRO A 665 -3.29 36.63 -10.23
CA PRO A 665 -2.14 37.54 -10.13
C PRO A 665 -0.80 36.78 -9.94
N LYS A 666 0.17 37.09 -10.81
CA LYS A 666 1.47 36.40 -10.89
C LYS A 666 2.39 36.72 -9.71
N ILE A 667 3.02 35.68 -9.14
CA ILE A 667 4.42 35.76 -8.67
C ILE A 667 5.27 35.19 -9.80
N ARG A 668 6.10 36.03 -10.43
CA ARG A 668 6.93 35.63 -11.58
C ARG A 668 8.13 34.81 -11.12
N LEU A 669 8.25 33.56 -11.57
CA LEU A 669 9.51 32.82 -11.59
C LEU A 669 10.09 32.83 -13.02
N PRO A 670 11.42 33.01 -13.21
CA PRO A 670 12.03 33.16 -14.52
C PRO A 670 12.35 31.80 -15.16
N LEU A 671 11.46 31.29 -16.00
CA LEU A 671 11.74 30.13 -16.86
C LEU A 671 11.12 30.33 -18.25
N GLY A 672 11.88 30.00 -19.31
CA GLY A 672 11.47 30.18 -20.70
C GLY A 672 10.29 29.27 -21.09
N HIS A 673 9.40 29.77 -21.94
CA HIS A 673 8.16 29.10 -22.35
C HIS A 673 8.21 28.70 -23.83
N GLY A 674 8.02 27.41 -24.14
CA GLY A 674 7.75 26.92 -25.49
C GLY A 674 6.25 26.63 -25.66
N GLN A 675 5.68 26.98 -26.81
CA GLN A 675 4.27 26.76 -27.14
C GLN A 675 4.12 25.69 -28.24
N GLN A 676 3.24 24.71 -28.07
CA GLN A 676 2.84 23.76 -29.13
C GLN A 676 1.40 24.00 -29.63
N LYS A 677 1.11 23.49 -30.84
CA LYS A 677 -0.09 23.79 -31.64
C LYS A 677 -1.33 22.98 -31.25
N LYS A 678 -2.49 23.61 -31.42
CA LYS A 678 -3.84 23.12 -31.16
C LYS A 678 -4.23 21.93 -32.07
N LYS A 679 -4.61 20.78 -31.49
CA LYS A 679 -5.27 19.67 -32.21
C LYS A 679 -6.79 19.74 -32.01
N LYS A 680 -7.58 19.66 -33.08
CA LYS A 680 -9.04 19.52 -33.04
C LYS A 680 -9.35 18.05 -33.25
N LEU A 681 -10.25 17.49 -32.45
CA LEU A 681 -10.59 16.07 -32.50
C LEU A 681 -12.01 15.89 -33.05
N ASP A 682 -12.17 14.92 -33.94
CA ASP A 682 -13.46 14.54 -34.55
C ASP A 682 -13.95 13.24 -33.89
N ILE A 683 -15.13 13.28 -33.27
CA ILE A 683 -15.79 12.10 -32.70
C ILE A 683 -16.61 11.37 -33.76
N GLU A 684 -16.91 10.09 -33.56
CA GLU A 684 -17.72 9.32 -34.51
C GLU A 684 -19.12 9.94 -34.72
N PRO A 685 -19.64 9.99 -35.95
CA PRO A 685 -20.99 10.46 -36.22
C PRO A 685 -22.04 9.69 -35.41
N GLY A 686 -22.90 10.41 -34.69
CA GLY A 686 -23.94 9.81 -33.82
C GLY A 686 -23.47 9.43 -32.41
N SER A 687 -22.20 9.67 -32.07
CA SER A 687 -21.71 9.56 -30.69
C SER A 687 -21.76 10.91 -29.96
N THR A 688 -21.82 10.87 -28.63
CA THR A 688 -21.74 12.04 -27.75
C THR A 688 -20.61 11.84 -26.74
N ILE A 689 -19.95 12.93 -26.34
CA ILE A 689 -18.92 12.88 -25.30
C ILE A 689 -19.59 12.63 -23.95
N THR A 690 -19.29 11.48 -23.35
CA THR A 690 -19.82 11.07 -22.04
C THR A 690 -18.75 10.99 -20.96
N GLY A 691 -17.48 11.19 -21.31
CA GLY A 691 -16.41 11.19 -20.33
C GLY A 691 -15.11 11.81 -20.82
N ILE A 692 -14.18 11.94 -19.87
CA ILE A 692 -12.78 12.25 -20.13
C ILE A 692 -11.91 11.23 -19.37
N TYR A 693 -10.65 11.09 -19.76
CA TYR A 693 -9.65 10.43 -18.93
C TYR A 693 -8.41 11.30 -18.80
N VAL A 694 -7.81 11.34 -17.62
CA VAL A 694 -6.71 12.26 -17.30
C VAL A 694 -5.57 11.55 -16.59
N THR A 695 -4.35 12.05 -16.74
CA THR A 695 -3.23 11.71 -15.85
C THR A 695 -3.01 12.84 -14.85
N HIS A 696 -2.67 12.48 -13.62
CA HIS A 696 -2.48 13.44 -12.54
C HIS A 696 -1.21 13.15 -11.76
N GLU A 697 -0.34 14.16 -11.68
CA GLU A 697 0.93 14.09 -10.96
C GLU A 697 0.90 15.05 -9.77
N PRO A 698 1.17 14.60 -8.52
CA PRO A 698 1.06 15.45 -7.33
C PRO A 698 1.82 16.79 -7.39
N PRO A 699 3.08 16.88 -7.87
CA PRO A 699 3.75 18.18 -8.06
C PRO A 699 3.25 18.99 -9.28
N ASN A 700 2.70 18.34 -10.30
CA ASN A 700 2.49 18.95 -11.63
C ASN A 700 1.00 19.08 -12.04
N GLY A 701 0.07 18.66 -11.19
CA GLY A 701 -1.37 18.73 -11.44
C GLY A 701 -1.82 17.78 -12.56
N LEU A 702 -2.71 18.25 -13.43
CA LEU A 702 -3.15 17.50 -14.61
C LEU A 702 -2.06 17.53 -15.69
N THR A 703 -1.63 16.36 -16.15
CA THR A 703 -0.50 16.20 -17.09
C THR A 703 -0.90 15.68 -18.46
N GLY A 704 -2.10 15.12 -18.60
CA GLY A 704 -2.62 14.57 -19.83
C GLY A 704 -4.14 14.46 -19.79
N LEU A 705 -4.77 14.54 -20.96
CA LEU A 705 -6.22 14.49 -21.11
C LEU A 705 -6.60 13.77 -22.42
N GLY A 706 -7.61 12.91 -22.34
CA GLY A 706 -8.29 12.29 -23.46
C GLY A 706 -9.80 12.31 -23.30
N ILE A 707 -10.52 11.99 -24.37
CA ILE A 707 -11.98 12.03 -24.44
C ILE A 707 -12.55 10.63 -24.56
N VAL A 708 -13.71 10.41 -23.93
CA VAL A 708 -14.53 9.21 -24.12
C VAL A 708 -15.85 9.59 -24.77
N SER A 709 -16.21 8.90 -25.84
CA SER A 709 -17.50 9.07 -26.51
C SER A 709 -18.27 7.75 -26.59
N GLU A 710 -19.59 7.83 -26.47
CA GLU A 710 -20.51 6.68 -26.56
C GLU A 710 -21.67 6.99 -27.51
N LYS A 711 -22.27 5.94 -28.08
CA LYS A 711 -23.57 6.06 -28.75
C LYS A 711 -24.66 6.11 -27.70
N VAL A 712 -25.29 7.27 -27.57
CA VAL A 712 -26.43 7.49 -26.68
C VAL A 712 -27.69 7.07 -27.43
N GLY A 713 -28.49 6.18 -26.83
CA GLY A 713 -29.80 5.82 -27.39
C GLY A 713 -30.66 7.07 -27.48
N VAL A 714 -31.22 7.32 -28.67
CA VAL A 714 -32.09 8.47 -28.95
C VAL A 714 -33.28 8.51 -28.01
#